data_AF-A0A1G9EYW1-F1
#
_entry.id   AF-A0A1G9EYW1-F1
#
_cell.length_a   1.000
_cell.length_b   1.000
_cell.length_c   1.000
_cell.angle_alpha   90.00
_cell.angle_beta   90.00
_cell.angle_gamma   90.00
#
_symmetry.space_group_name_H-M   'P 1'
#
loop_
_entity.id
_entity.type
_entity.pdbx_description
1 polymer ?
#
loop_
_entity_poly.entity_id
_entity_poly.type
_entity_poly.pdbx_seq_one_letter_code
_entity_poly.pdbx_strand_id
1 'polypeptide(L)'
;MVDPLYAWWAQQLVLCGWAFEPDPTAVEPALAAESLARLGVTDRGELGWRLLETFPPEAPDPGRRLAALELLALAVAAGWLEPTQGQAWVQRLAGAIQAQHVTLDDWLKALREARREEGWTHGDEAFALASEVLAKLEHDGDGMTWELLGEYLTTRRDMPLWPTGDDCRLWRLRAAFAPVLTLPASHLLDWPDAAAWLDDVWQIRGREELIRVLLWLASQGHRYGWDVDASRLLDQDGPARQAWLTGLGDQREQRRYGRVLLAFIERGEPLEWAAWDWLRLVDLAYAGLALGWLEAAEAETFTAHAADLLARRYSDWAALAQAYQRGCSLFEGSHQSRDQVSDWSLLLHSPISPWRVPLHELLDDARRETSRAAIRAWRNDPRHWVLALASIREPELLYRQGIGMAVDETRRQDARRYLAESLGLFSDEGVEGLARYWLPALAHHLNQLAADAAHGSLPSLETPFGRPPAEAVRLRDGLKNCVRHAATIHMAEKYAFYLLMAGDSGDFDGTGLAGLGESLRGALCRFYSDPRRLLDAWVAWETALPEMPDDTLVHEIRWHRDDPGSLFHWLDWHQAQWREPGPRPTLSRFTALALTGPLNAGMWGEPQREGSIEREALHQWLDNQYGLHSGADLRDFLDFLLEVGDRQEYQINYAPYTLNRARLEEEIAILESDDCGEEERNHLLRLRRVRDNDAGCNDVDLTAWDLAQVVDLAIAGRSLGWLEAPAFGAILDAAQSQAQSHYGNWRDYARGLYAGYAFFMGETEEREAFLVSFREGLVAWLSGAPPLAGAWASLDFPGASPRHWAPLHIDTLPGDARTLH
;
A
#
# COMPACT_ATOMS: atom_id res chain seq x y z
N MET A 1 -63.62 -16.86 11.30
CA MET A 1 -63.03 -18.05 10.67
C MET A 1 -61.59 -18.08 11.10
N VAL A 2 -61.16 -19.16 11.76
CA VAL A 2 -59.75 -19.35 12.18
C VAL A 2 -58.92 -19.55 10.91
N ASP A 3 -57.74 -18.95 10.81
CA ASP A 3 -56.82 -19.19 9.68
C ASP A 3 -56.42 -20.68 9.69
N PRO A 4 -56.71 -21.45 8.62
CA PRO A 4 -56.40 -22.87 8.56
C PRO A 4 -54.94 -23.21 8.86
N LEU A 5 -53.99 -22.34 8.49
CA LEU A 5 -52.57 -22.54 8.79
C LEU A 5 -52.28 -22.39 10.29
N TYR A 6 -52.89 -21.40 10.96
CA TYR A 6 -52.74 -21.18 12.39
C TYR A 6 -53.39 -22.31 13.19
N ALA A 7 -54.56 -22.81 12.75
CA ALA A 7 -55.23 -23.95 13.37
C ALA A 7 -54.37 -25.22 13.30
N TRP A 8 -53.80 -25.53 12.12
CA TRP A 8 -52.88 -26.66 11.96
C TRP A 8 -51.61 -26.47 12.79
N TRP A 9 -51.02 -25.28 12.78
CA TRP A 9 -49.81 -24.99 13.54
C TRP A 9 -50.02 -25.18 15.05
N ALA A 10 -51.14 -24.66 15.60
CA ALA A 10 -51.52 -24.87 16.99
C ALA A 10 -51.71 -26.36 17.32
N GLN A 11 -52.31 -27.16 16.42
CA GLN A 11 -52.40 -28.62 16.59
C GLN A 11 -51.01 -29.26 16.69
N GLN A 12 -50.05 -28.86 15.83
CA GLN A 12 -48.70 -29.42 15.87
C GLN A 12 -47.94 -29.05 17.15
N LEU A 13 -48.12 -27.85 17.70
CA LEU A 13 -47.42 -27.41 18.92
C LEU A 13 -47.79 -28.24 20.16
N VAL A 14 -48.93 -28.93 20.17
CA VAL A 14 -49.29 -29.88 21.24
C VAL A 14 -48.24 -30.98 21.37
N LEU A 15 -47.58 -31.37 20.27
CA LEU A 15 -46.47 -32.33 20.28
C LEU A 15 -45.22 -31.78 20.98
N CYS A 16 -45.08 -30.47 21.10
CA CYS A 16 -44.04 -29.80 21.89
C CYS A 16 -44.45 -29.57 23.36
N GLY A 17 -45.63 -30.07 23.78
CA GLY A 17 -46.14 -29.90 25.13
C GLY A 17 -46.91 -28.61 25.38
N TRP A 18 -47.33 -27.92 24.30
CA TRP A 18 -48.14 -26.71 24.41
C TRP A 18 -49.62 -27.06 24.67
N ALA A 19 -50.32 -26.15 25.35
CA ALA A 19 -51.77 -26.23 25.46
C ALA A 19 -52.42 -25.95 24.09
N PHE A 20 -53.58 -26.57 23.83
CA PHE A 20 -54.32 -26.33 22.60
C PHE A 20 -54.99 -24.95 22.61
N GLU A 21 -54.29 -23.94 22.08
CA GLU A 21 -54.75 -22.56 21.95
C GLU A 21 -54.96 -22.16 20.47
N PRO A 22 -56.05 -21.48 20.08
CA PRO A 22 -56.32 -21.14 18.67
C PRO A 22 -55.29 -20.22 18.02
N ASP A 23 -54.55 -19.45 18.82
CA ASP A 23 -53.44 -18.61 18.35
C ASP A 23 -52.12 -19.23 18.84
N PRO A 24 -51.33 -19.84 17.93
CA PRO A 24 -50.05 -20.47 18.26
C PRO A 24 -48.98 -19.45 18.73
N THR A 25 -49.25 -18.15 18.58
CA THR A 25 -48.33 -17.06 18.98
C THR A 25 -48.77 -16.34 20.26
N ALA A 26 -49.85 -16.80 20.92
CA ALA A 26 -50.39 -16.20 22.13
C ALA A 26 -49.60 -16.55 23.40
N VAL A 27 -48.28 -16.37 23.36
CA VAL A 27 -47.38 -16.47 24.52
C VAL A 27 -46.91 -15.07 24.90
N GLU A 28 -46.74 -14.82 26.20
CA GLU A 28 -46.19 -13.54 26.65
C GLU A 28 -44.77 -13.33 26.08
N PRO A 29 -44.44 -12.18 25.48
CA PRO A 29 -43.17 -11.98 24.77
C PRO A 29 -41.92 -12.30 25.59
N ALA A 30 -41.92 -11.99 26.89
CA ALA A 30 -40.80 -12.27 27.80
C ALA A 30 -40.60 -13.78 28.03
N LEU A 31 -41.71 -14.52 28.23
CA LEU A 31 -41.68 -15.98 28.40
C LEU A 31 -41.29 -16.68 27.09
N ALA A 32 -41.70 -16.11 25.95
CA ALA A 32 -41.31 -16.60 24.64
C ALA A 32 -39.78 -16.47 24.42
N ALA A 33 -39.21 -15.31 24.74
CA ALA A 33 -37.77 -15.07 24.67
C ALA A 33 -36.96 -15.98 25.62
N GLU A 34 -37.43 -16.18 26.87
CA GLU A 34 -36.80 -17.11 27.82
C GLU A 34 -36.83 -18.56 27.29
N SER A 35 -37.92 -18.95 26.63
CA SER A 35 -38.06 -20.28 26.05
C SER A 35 -37.14 -20.49 24.85
N LEU A 36 -36.98 -19.49 23.96
CA LEU A 36 -35.99 -19.53 22.89
C LEU A 36 -34.57 -19.72 23.44
N ALA A 37 -34.19 -18.97 24.48
CA ALA A 37 -32.87 -19.09 25.11
C ALA A 37 -32.64 -20.48 25.72
N ARG A 38 -33.67 -21.08 26.36
CA ARG A 38 -33.60 -22.47 26.88
C ARG A 38 -33.43 -23.52 25.78
N LEU A 39 -33.94 -23.25 24.57
CA LEU A 39 -33.74 -24.08 23.39
C LEU A 39 -32.39 -23.83 22.68
N GLY A 40 -31.53 -22.99 23.26
CA GLY A 40 -30.22 -22.64 22.72
C GLY A 40 -30.27 -21.61 21.59
N VAL A 41 -31.39 -20.91 21.41
CA VAL A 41 -31.54 -19.84 20.42
C VAL A 41 -31.44 -18.50 21.13
N THR A 42 -30.24 -17.92 21.13
CA THR A 42 -29.91 -16.69 21.87
C THR A 42 -30.15 -15.41 21.09
N ASP A 43 -30.19 -15.48 19.77
CA ASP A 43 -30.35 -14.35 18.86
C ASP A 43 -31.03 -14.78 17.54
N ARG A 44 -31.40 -13.79 16.72
CA ARG A 44 -32.05 -13.98 15.42
C ARG A 44 -31.14 -14.64 14.39
N GLY A 45 -29.82 -14.53 14.51
CA GLY A 45 -28.86 -15.21 13.63
C GLY A 45 -28.89 -16.72 13.84
N GLU A 46 -28.82 -17.15 15.10
CA GLU A 46 -28.97 -18.55 15.49
C GLU A 46 -30.35 -19.10 15.08
N LEU A 47 -31.42 -18.33 15.28
CA LEU A 47 -32.75 -18.69 14.77
C LEU A 47 -32.73 -18.92 13.26
N GLY A 48 -32.04 -18.06 12.51
CA GLY A 48 -31.90 -18.17 11.06
C GLY A 48 -31.20 -19.47 10.63
N TRP A 49 -30.14 -19.86 11.35
CA TRP A 49 -29.45 -21.14 11.13
C TRP A 49 -30.37 -22.34 11.43
N ARG A 50 -31.05 -22.36 12.58
CA ARG A 50 -32.01 -23.42 12.93
C ARG A 50 -33.13 -23.59 11.91
N LEU A 51 -33.62 -22.48 11.36
CA LEU A 51 -34.61 -22.50 10.29
C LEU A 51 -34.03 -23.08 8.98
N LEU A 52 -32.78 -22.73 8.63
CA LEU A 52 -32.11 -23.26 7.44
C LEU A 52 -31.85 -24.78 7.53
N GLU A 53 -31.43 -25.25 8.71
CA GLU A 53 -31.18 -26.67 9.02
C GLU A 53 -32.40 -27.57 8.82
N THR A 54 -33.61 -27.02 8.80
CA THR A 54 -34.85 -27.80 8.56
C THR A 54 -35.04 -28.21 7.10
N PHE A 55 -34.21 -27.65 6.21
CA PHE A 55 -34.16 -27.95 4.78
C PHE A 55 -32.72 -28.30 4.36
N PRO A 56 -32.15 -29.41 4.87
CA PRO A 56 -30.83 -29.85 4.46
C PRO A 56 -30.85 -30.29 2.98
N PRO A 57 -29.68 -30.31 2.31
CA PRO A 57 -29.58 -30.90 0.98
C PRO A 57 -29.79 -32.42 0.97
N GLU A 58 -29.56 -33.08 2.11
CA GLU A 58 -29.78 -34.52 2.31
C GLU A 58 -31.17 -34.83 2.88
N ALA A 59 -31.34 -35.99 3.52
CA ALA A 59 -32.61 -36.40 4.12
C ALA A 59 -33.00 -35.45 5.28
N PRO A 60 -34.20 -34.86 5.25
CA PRO A 60 -34.63 -33.95 6.30
C PRO A 60 -35.04 -34.71 7.56
N ASP A 61 -34.66 -34.18 8.71
CA ASP A 61 -34.98 -34.71 10.03
C ASP A 61 -36.38 -34.23 10.49
N PRO A 62 -37.34 -35.14 10.71
CA PRO A 62 -38.66 -34.82 11.26
C PRO A 62 -38.60 -34.06 12.58
N GLY A 63 -37.69 -34.42 13.48
CA GLY A 63 -37.54 -33.79 14.80
C GLY A 63 -37.21 -32.31 14.70
N ARG A 64 -36.23 -31.97 13.85
CA ARG A 64 -35.85 -30.56 13.57
C ARG A 64 -37.00 -29.75 12.99
N ARG A 65 -37.81 -30.34 12.11
CA ARG A 65 -38.98 -29.65 11.53
C ARG A 65 -40.07 -29.37 12.56
N LEU A 66 -40.33 -30.30 13.48
CA LEU A 66 -41.25 -30.04 14.59
C LEU A 66 -40.69 -28.95 15.51
N ALA A 67 -39.41 -29.03 15.87
CA ALA A 67 -38.75 -28.00 16.68
C ALA A 67 -38.82 -26.61 16.03
N ALA A 68 -38.66 -26.51 14.71
CA ALA A 68 -38.78 -25.24 14.00
C ALA A 68 -40.19 -24.63 14.04
N LEU A 69 -41.25 -25.45 14.08
CA LEU A 69 -42.61 -24.93 14.30
C LEU A 69 -42.74 -24.26 15.67
N GLU A 70 -42.12 -24.83 16.70
CA GLU A 70 -42.06 -24.22 18.04
C GLU A 70 -41.20 -22.96 18.06
N LEU A 71 -40.01 -22.99 17.45
CA LEU A 71 -39.14 -21.82 17.36
C LEU A 71 -39.82 -20.64 16.64
N LEU A 72 -40.56 -20.89 15.56
CA LEU A 72 -41.31 -19.85 14.85
C LEU A 72 -42.41 -19.23 15.73
N ALA A 73 -43.05 -20.04 16.58
CA ALA A 73 -44.18 -19.59 17.40
C ALA A 73 -43.66 -18.66 18.49
N LEU A 74 -42.58 -19.09 19.14
CA LEU A 74 -41.86 -18.31 20.13
C LEU A 74 -41.23 -17.05 19.52
N ALA A 75 -40.65 -17.14 18.31
CA ALA A 75 -40.04 -15.99 17.64
C ALA A 75 -41.05 -14.91 17.25
N VAL A 76 -42.24 -15.28 16.78
CA VAL A 76 -43.31 -14.31 16.51
C VAL A 76 -43.85 -13.73 17.82
N ALA A 77 -44.10 -14.57 18.83
CA ALA A 77 -44.59 -14.13 20.14
C ALA A 77 -43.60 -13.17 20.85
N ALA A 78 -42.30 -13.43 20.73
CA ALA A 78 -41.23 -12.58 21.27
C ALA A 78 -40.98 -11.28 20.45
N GLY A 79 -41.64 -11.10 19.31
CA GLY A 79 -41.40 -9.97 18.39
C GLY A 79 -40.07 -10.06 17.65
N TRP A 80 -39.48 -11.25 17.55
CA TRP A 80 -38.25 -11.47 16.78
C TRP A 80 -38.52 -11.53 15.28
N LEU A 81 -39.70 -12.01 14.89
CA LEU A 81 -40.18 -12.05 13.51
C LEU A 81 -41.51 -11.30 13.38
N GLU A 82 -41.69 -10.60 12.27
CA GLU A 82 -43.00 -10.05 11.91
C GLU A 82 -44.00 -11.18 11.67
N PRO A 83 -45.28 -11.06 12.08
CA PRO A 83 -46.26 -12.13 11.94
C PRO A 83 -46.41 -12.67 10.52
N THR A 84 -46.30 -11.79 9.51
CA THR A 84 -46.39 -12.18 8.08
C THR A 84 -45.18 -13.00 7.63
N GLN A 85 -44.00 -12.72 8.17
CA GLN A 85 -42.78 -13.49 7.89
C GLN A 85 -42.82 -14.84 8.62
N GLY A 86 -43.26 -14.85 9.88
CA GLY A 86 -43.53 -16.09 10.61
C GLY A 86 -44.51 -17.00 9.87
N GLN A 87 -45.61 -16.43 9.37
CA GLN A 87 -46.58 -17.15 8.54
C GLN A 87 -45.94 -17.73 7.26
N ALA A 88 -45.08 -16.98 6.58
CA ALA A 88 -44.37 -17.45 5.39
C ALA A 88 -43.49 -18.68 5.68
N TRP A 89 -42.75 -18.65 6.79
CA TRP A 89 -41.94 -19.78 7.25
C TRP A 89 -42.78 -21.00 7.61
N VAL A 90 -43.86 -20.82 8.37
CA VAL A 90 -44.79 -21.91 8.72
C VAL A 90 -45.44 -22.50 7.47
N GLN A 91 -45.89 -21.67 6.51
CA GLN A 91 -46.45 -22.13 5.24
C GLN A 91 -45.44 -22.99 4.46
N ARG A 92 -44.17 -22.55 4.39
CA ARG A 92 -43.12 -23.28 3.69
C ARG A 92 -42.81 -24.61 4.36
N LEU A 93 -42.74 -24.63 5.69
CA LEU A 93 -42.47 -25.81 6.49
C LEU A 93 -43.62 -26.82 6.42
N ALA A 94 -44.87 -26.34 6.54
CA ALA A 94 -46.08 -27.13 6.36
C ALA A 94 -46.12 -27.77 4.97
N GLY A 95 -45.81 -27.01 3.92
CA GLY A 95 -45.70 -27.53 2.55
C GLY A 95 -44.64 -28.63 2.39
N ALA A 96 -43.48 -28.47 3.03
CA ALA A 96 -42.42 -29.47 2.98
C ALA A 96 -42.77 -30.74 3.74
N ILE A 97 -43.42 -30.62 4.90
CA ILE A 97 -43.92 -31.76 5.68
C ILE A 97 -45.01 -32.50 4.88
N GLN A 98 -45.98 -31.78 4.34
CA GLN A 98 -47.08 -32.36 3.55
C GLN A 98 -46.59 -33.06 2.28
N ALA A 99 -45.56 -32.51 1.60
CA ALA A 99 -45.02 -33.14 0.41
C ALA A 99 -44.26 -34.44 0.68
N GLN A 100 -43.74 -34.61 1.91
CA GLN A 100 -42.94 -35.78 2.30
C GLN A 100 -43.77 -36.86 3.00
N HIS A 101 -44.86 -36.49 3.67
CA HIS A 101 -45.72 -37.40 4.43
C HIS A 101 -47.15 -37.36 3.88
N VAL A 102 -47.64 -38.51 3.42
CA VAL A 102 -48.95 -38.62 2.75
C VAL A 102 -50.10 -38.37 3.73
N THR A 103 -49.93 -38.75 5.00
CA THR A 103 -50.93 -38.62 6.06
C THR A 103 -50.34 -38.08 7.36
N LEU A 104 -51.20 -37.61 8.28
CA LEU A 104 -50.79 -37.23 9.63
C LEU A 104 -50.14 -38.41 10.37
N ASP A 105 -50.65 -39.63 10.20
CA ASP A 105 -50.08 -40.83 10.82
C ASP A 105 -48.65 -41.13 10.34
N ASP A 106 -48.37 -40.90 9.05
CA ASP A 106 -47.01 -41.04 8.51
C ASP A 106 -46.04 -40.03 9.13
N TRP A 107 -46.50 -38.79 9.35
CA TRP A 107 -45.73 -37.74 10.02
C TRP A 107 -45.46 -38.08 11.48
N LEU A 108 -46.50 -38.46 12.24
CA LEU A 108 -46.38 -38.85 13.64
C LEU A 108 -45.48 -40.08 13.80
N LYS A 109 -45.55 -41.03 12.87
CA LYS A 109 -44.65 -42.19 12.84
C LYS A 109 -43.20 -41.77 12.63
N ALA A 110 -42.92 -40.90 11.66
CA ALA A 110 -41.57 -40.41 11.40
C ALA A 110 -40.99 -39.65 12.61
N LEU A 111 -41.80 -38.86 13.31
CA LEU A 111 -41.37 -38.18 14.55
C LEU A 111 -41.03 -39.16 15.68
N ARG A 112 -41.83 -40.22 15.86
CA ARG A 112 -41.54 -41.28 16.84
C ARG A 112 -40.26 -42.03 16.52
N GLU A 113 -39.99 -42.27 15.24
CA GLU A 113 -38.76 -42.90 14.77
C GLU A 113 -37.55 -42.01 15.04
N ALA A 114 -37.61 -40.71 14.68
CA ALA A 114 -36.55 -39.74 14.96
C ALA A 114 -36.22 -39.65 16.47
N ARG A 115 -37.24 -39.51 17.34
CA ARG A 115 -37.04 -39.49 18.81
C ARG A 115 -36.47 -40.80 19.35
N ARG A 116 -36.83 -41.94 18.76
CA ARG A 116 -36.28 -43.24 19.16
C ARG A 116 -34.79 -43.35 18.85
N GLU A 117 -34.34 -42.76 17.76
CA GLU A 117 -32.93 -42.71 17.36
C GLU A 117 -32.09 -41.81 18.29
N GLU A 118 -32.67 -40.73 18.82
CA GLU A 118 -32.05 -39.83 19.80
C GLU A 118 -31.95 -40.44 21.22
N GLY A 119 -32.71 -41.52 21.48
CA GLY A 119 -32.79 -42.20 22.77
C GLY A 119 -33.92 -41.66 23.64
N TRP A 120 -34.74 -42.56 24.21
CA TRP A 120 -35.88 -42.17 25.04
C TRP A 120 -35.46 -41.38 26.28
N THR A 121 -36.07 -40.22 26.50
CA THR A 121 -35.81 -39.31 27.62
C THR A 121 -37.10 -38.94 28.37
N HIS A 122 -36.97 -38.23 29.51
CA HIS A 122 -38.11 -37.81 30.31
C HIS A 122 -38.96 -36.78 29.54
N GLY A 123 -40.20 -37.14 29.17
CA GLY A 123 -41.10 -36.33 28.33
C GLY A 123 -41.77 -37.09 27.17
N ASP A 124 -41.26 -38.27 26.82
CA ASP A 124 -41.77 -39.07 25.70
C ASP A 124 -43.18 -39.66 25.93
N GLU A 125 -43.59 -39.85 27.19
CA GLU A 125 -44.96 -40.27 27.53
C GLU A 125 -46.00 -39.19 27.16
N ALA A 126 -45.67 -37.91 27.40
CA ALA A 126 -46.54 -36.79 27.04
C ALA A 126 -46.62 -36.62 25.51
N PHE A 127 -45.50 -36.79 24.81
CA PHE A 127 -45.46 -36.78 23.35
C PHE A 127 -46.28 -37.92 22.73
N ALA A 128 -46.19 -39.14 23.29
CA ALA A 128 -46.96 -40.28 22.83
C ALA A 128 -48.47 -40.03 22.99
N LEU A 129 -48.90 -39.52 24.14
CA LEU A 129 -50.30 -39.14 24.40
C LEU A 129 -50.78 -38.04 23.44
N ALA A 130 -49.98 -36.98 23.24
CA ALA A 130 -50.29 -35.91 22.28
C ALA A 130 -50.45 -36.45 20.85
N SER A 131 -49.60 -37.39 20.45
CA SER A 131 -49.69 -38.04 19.14
C SER A 131 -50.98 -38.86 18.98
N GLU A 132 -51.41 -39.60 20.01
CA GLU A 132 -52.67 -40.34 19.99
C GLU A 132 -53.90 -39.42 19.93
N VAL A 133 -53.86 -38.30 20.66
CA VAL A 133 -54.93 -37.29 20.65
C VAL A 133 -55.05 -36.64 19.26
N LEU A 134 -53.94 -36.23 18.65
CA LEU A 134 -53.96 -35.64 17.30
C LEU A 134 -54.41 -36.65 16.24
N ALA A 135 -53.94 -37.90 16.30
CA ALA A 135 -54.40 -38.94 15.39
C ALA A 135 -55.91 -39.17 15.53
N LYS A 136 -56.45 -39.20 16.76
CA LYS A 136 -57.89 -39.34 16.99
C LYS A 136 -58.69 -38.15 16.42
N LEU A 137 -58.23 -36.91 16.64
CA LEU A 137 -58.86 -35.71 16.09
C LEU A 137 -58.96 -35.75 14.56
N GLU A 138 -57.88 -36.18 13.89
CA GLU A 138 -57.86 -36.39 12.43
C GLU A 138 -58.90 -37.44 11.99
N HIS A 139 -58.97 -38.59 12.67
CA HIS A 139 -59.91 -39.67 12.34
C HIS A 139 -61.38 -39.29 12.58
N ASP A 140 -61.65 -38.49 13.60
CA ASP A 140 -62.98 -37.99 13.93
C ASP A 140 -63.40 -36.82 12.99
N GLY A 141 -62.47 -36.30 12.18
CA GLY A 141 -62.67 -35.16 11.29
C GLY A 141 -62.80 -33.82 12.04
N ASP A 142 -62.32 -33.77 13.27
CA ASP A 142 -62.43 -32.64 14.18
C ASP A 142 -61.16 -31.76 14.11
N GLY A 143 -61.35 -30.47 13.79
CA GLY A 143 -60.24 -29.51 13.65
C GLY A 143 -59.74 -29.39 12.22
N MET A 144 -58.45 -29.08 12.06
CA MET A 144 -57.81 -28.94 10.75
C MET A 144 -57.21 -30.29 10.32
N THR A 145 -57.75 -30.91 9.27
CA THR A 145 -57.30 -32.23 8.80
C THR A 145 -56.13 -32.13 7.82
N TRP A 146 -55.41 -33.24 7.62
CA TRP A 146 -54.29 -33.32 6.67
C TRP A 146 -54.70 -33.00 5.23
N GLU A 147 -55.89 -33.47 4.81
CA GLU A 147 -56.46 -33.18 3.50
C GLU A 147 -56.77 -31.70 3.32
N LEU A 148 -57.45 -31.09 4.30
CA LEU A 148 -57.76 -29.65 4.28
C LEU A 148 -56.48 -28.80 4.25
N LEU A 149 -55.40 -29.25 4.91
CA LEU A 149 -54.12 -28.55 4.90
C LEU A 149 -53.50 -28.59 3.50
N GLY A 150 -53.52 -29.76 2.86
CA GLY A 150 -53.10 -29.93 1.48
C GLY A 150 -53.87 -29.00 0.53
N GLU A 151 -55.20 -29.00 0.60
CA GLU A 151 -56.04 -28.10 -0.19
C GLU A 151 -55.70 -26.63 0.06
N TYR A 152 -55.55 -26.23 1.33
CA TYR A 152 -55.18 -24.87 1.70
C TYR A 152 -53.83 -24.48 1.09
N LEU A 153 -52.78 -25.30 1.26
CA LEU A 153 -51.43 -24.99 0.79
C LEU A 153 -51.34 -24.90 -0.74
N THR A 154 -52.09 -25.73 -1.48
CA THR A 154 -52.09 -25.69 -2.96
C THR A 154 -52.66 -24.39 -3.54
N THR A 155 -53.51 -23.68 -2.80
CA THR A 155 -54.12 -22.42 -3.24
C THR A 155 -53.31 -21.18 -2.86
N ARG A 156 -52.24 -21.33 -2.06
CA ARG A 156 -51.42 -20.23 -1.55
C ARG A 156 -50.21 -19.97 -2.42
N ARG A 157 -49.83 -18.70 -2.52
CA ARG A 157 -48.60 -18.29 -3.18
C ARG A 157 -47.44 -18.36 -2.20
N ASP A 158 -46.25 -18.69 -2.70
CA ASP A 158 -45.03 -18.61 -1.92
C ASP A 158 -44.79 -17.16 -1.48
N MET A 159 -44.52 -17.00 -0.19
CA MET A 159 -44.15 -15.74 0.43
C MET A 159 -42.64 -15.69 0.68
N PRO A 160 -42.03 -14.49 0.65
CA PRO A 160 -40.61 -14.35 0.92
C PRO A 160 -40.29 -14.74 2.38
N LEU A 161 -39.31 -15.64 2.54
CA LEU A 161 -38.83 -16.11 3.85
C LEU A 161 -37.80 -15.16 4.45
N TRP A 162 -36.97 -14.60 3.59
CA TRP A 162 -35.91 -13.66 3.92
C TRP A 162 -36.35 -12.25 3.56
N PRO A 163 -35.72 -11.21 4.11
CA PRO A 163 -35.90 -9.83 3.66
C PRO A 163 -35.74 -9.70 2.13
N THR A 164 -36.75 -9.13 1.46
CA THR A 164 -36.82 -9.01 -0.01
C THR A 164 -36.85 -7.56 -0.52
N GLY A 165 -36.71 -6.57 0.34
CA GLY A 165 -36.48 -5.19 -0.09
C GLY A 165 -35.14 -5.05 -0.80
N ASP A 166 -35.03 -4.10 -1.73
CA ASP A 166 -33.77 -3.86 -2.43
C ASP A 166 -32.66 -3.52 -1.42
N ASP A 167 -32.96 -2.73 -0.37
CA ASP A 167 -32.01 -2.36 0.71
C ASP A 167 -31.55 -3.55 1.56
N CYS A 168 -32.19 -4.71 1.42
CA CYS A 168 -31.93 -5.89 2.23
C CYS A 168 -31.04 -6.93 1.54
N ARG A 169 -30.88 -6.85 0.21
CA ARG A 169 -30.24 -7.92 -0.58
C ARG A 169 -28.76 -8.11 -0.24
N LEU A 170 -28.05 -7.02 0.02
CA LEU A 170 -26.62 -7.03 0.32
C LEU A 170 -26.30 -7.84 1.59
N TRP A 171 -27.20 -7.81 2.58
CA TRP A 171 -27.05 -8.53 3.85
C TRP A 171 -27.12 -10.05 3.72
N ARG A 172 -27.47 -10.58 2.53
CA ARG A 172 -27.31 -12.01 2.23
C ARG A 172 -25.86 -12.47 2.32
N LEU A 173 -24.89 -11.57 2.10
CA LEU A 173 -23.47 -11.85 2.30
C LEU A 173 -23.15 -12.24 3.76
N ARG A 174 -23.85 -11.62 4.73
CA ARG A 174 -23.65 -11.92 6.15
C ARG A 174 -24.08 -13.34 6.54
N ALA A 175 -24.91 -14.00 5.72
CA ALA A 175 -25.33 -15.38 6.00
C ALA A 175 -24.16 -16.37 6.13
N ALA A 176 -22.96 -16.02 5.64
CA ALA A 176 -21.71 -16.73 5.92
C ALA A 176 -21.39 -16.88 7.42
N PHE A 177 -21.86 -15.96 8.26
CA PHE A 177 -21.69 -15.97 9.72
C PHE A 177 -23.04 -16.19 10.42
N ALA A 178 -24.05 -15.40 10.03
CA ALA A 178 -25.38 -15.45 10.61
C ALA A 178 -26.43 -14.92 9.61
N PRO A 179 -27.44 -15.74 9.23
CA PRO A 179 -28.52 -15.31 8.35
C PRO A 179 -29.30 -14.12 8.93
N VAL A 180 -29.56 -13.11 8.10
CA VAL A 180 -30.33 -11.91 8.51
C VAL A 180 -31.82 -12.16 8.27
N LEU A 181 -32.56 -12.39 9.35
CA LEU A 181 -34.02 -12.61 9.30
C LEU A 181 -34.80 -11.30 9.17
N THR A 182 -34.40 -10.24 9.88
CA THR A 182 -35.17 -9.00 9.99
C THR A 182 -34.25 -7.78 9.88
N LEU A 183 -34.77 -6.68 9.34
CA LEU A 183 -34.15 -5.35 9.38
C LEU A 183 -35.19 -4.31 9.85
N PRO A 184 -34.77 -3.20 10.50
CA PRO A 184 -33.39 -2.82 10.81
C PRO A 184 -32.74 -3.74 11.86
N ALA A 185 -31.41 -3.78 11.87
CA ALA A 185 -30.66 -4.56 12.85
C ALA A 185 -30.91 -4.03 14.27
N SER A 186 -30.97 -4.94 15.23
CA SER A 186 -31.16 -4.67 16.64
C SER A 186 -30.01 -5.28 17.44
N HIS A 187 -29.24 -4.46 18.14
CA HIS A 187 -28.22 -4.96 19.08
C HIS A 187 -28.76 -6.05 20.01
N LEU A 188 -29.96 -5.85 20.58
CA LEU A 188 -30.52 -6.75 21.59
C LEU A 188 -31.02 -8.09 21.03
N LEU A 189 -31.33 -8.17 19.74
CA LEU A 189 -31.96 -9.35 19.14
C LEU A 189 -31.10 -10.03 18.09
N ASP A 190 -30.24 -9.28 17.40
CA ASP A 190 -29.41 -9.80 16.32
C ASP A 190 -27.96 -10.07 16.78
N TRP A 191 -27.43 -9.32 17.77
CA TRP A 191 -26.08 -9.55 18.29
C TRP A 191 -25.83 -8.90 19.68
N PRO A 192 -26.34 -9.46 20.78
CA PRO A 192 -26.28 -8.85 22.11
C PRO A 192 -24.87 -8.60 22.66
N ASP A 193 -23.93 -9.48 22.28
CA ASP A 193 -22.54 -9.44 22.75
C ASP A 193 -21.57 -8.81 21.73
N ALA A 194 -22.10 -8.12 20.70
CA ALA A 194 -21.29 -7.55 19.61
C ALA A 194 -20.16 -6.64 20.12
N ALA A 195 -20.44 -5.77 21.10
CA ALA A 195 -19.45 -4.86 21.65
C ALA A 195 -18.30 -5.59 22.35
N ALA A 196 -18.61 -6.63 23.12
CA ALA A 196 -17.61 -7.44 23.82
C ALA A 196 -16.76 -8.22 22.81
N TRP A 197 -17.39 -8.84 21.80
CA TRP A 197 -16.68 -9.53 20.73
C TRP A 197 -15.76 -8.60 19.92
N LEU A 198 -16.21 -7.38 19.61
CA LEU A 198 -15.39 -6.39 18.91
C LEU A 198 -14.17 -5.96 19.74
N ASP A 199 -14.31 -5.78 21.06
CA ASP A 199 -13.17 -5.45 21.93
C ASP A 199 -12.23 -6.67 22.07
N ASP A 200 -12.75 -7.85 22.38
CA ASP A 200 -11.93 -9.03 22.65
C ASP A 200 -11.21 -9.55 21.40
N VAL A 201 -11.90 -9.63 20.26
CA VAL A 201 -11.38 -10.26 19.03
C VAL A 201 -10.69 -9.25 18.12
N TRP A 202 -11.22 -8.03 18.03
CA TRP A 202 -10.72 -7.02 17.08
C TRP A 202 -10.05 -5.82 17.75
N GLN A 203 -10.16 -5.69 19.08
CA GLN A 203 -9.69 -4.50 19.82
C GLN A 203 -10.38 -3.22 19.33
N ILE A 204 -11.64 -3.32 18.90
CA ILE A 204 -12.47 -2.20 18.42
C ILE A 204 -13.44 -1.80 19.52
N ARG A 205 -13.28 -0.59 20.04
CA ARG A 205 -14.05 -0.01 21.16
C ARG A 205 -15.02 1.08 20.73
N GLY A 206 -15.03 1.42 19.44
CA GLY A 206 -15.95 2.42 18.91
C GLY A 206 -15.90 2.61 17.40
N ARG A 207 -16.72 3.55 16.95
CA ARG A 207 -16.96 3.88 15.53
C ARG A 207 -15.68 4.15 14.73
N GLU A 208 -14.76 4.95 15.27
CA GLU A 208 -13.59 5.36 14.51
C GLU A 208 -12.64 4.20 14.21
N GLU A 209 -12.39 3.34 15.21
CA GLU A 209 -11.62 2.12 15.06
C GLU A 209 -12.30 1.17 14.08
N LEU A 210 -13.63 1.02 14.17
CA LEU A 210 -14.40 0.21 13.24
C LEU A 210 -14.22 0.67 11.79
N ILE A 211 -14.36 1.97 11.52
CA ILE A 211 -14.19 2.54 10.16
C ILE A 211 -12.78 2.27 9.62
N ARG A 212 -11.74 2.44 10.46
CA ARG A 212 -10.36 2.13 10.06
C ARG A 212 -10.19 0.66 9.68
N VAL A 213 -10.73 -0.26 10.49
CA VAL A 213 -10.66 -1.70 10.21
C VAL A 213 -11.45 -2.07 8.95
N LEU A 214 -12.63 -1.48 8.73
CA LEU A 214 -13.41 -1.68 7.50
C LEU A 214 -12.65 -1.23 6.25
N LEU A 215 -12.02 -0.05 6.29
CA LEU A 215 -11.19 0.46 5.20
C LEU A 215 -9.95 -0.39 4.97
N TRP A 216 -9.34 -0.90 6.05
CA TRP A 216 -8.19 -1.80 5.98
C TRP A 216 -8.56 -3.16 5.36
N LEU A 217 -9.62 -3.82 5.82
CA LEU A 217 -10.11 -5.08 5.25
C LEU A 217 -10.47 -4.92 3.77
N ALA A 218 -11.07 -3.79 3.38
CA ALA A 218 -11.36 -3.49 1.98
C ALA A 218 -10.08 -3.43 1.15
N SER A 219 -9.03 -2.78 1.66
CA SER A 219 -7.88 -2.37 0.87
C SER A 219 -6.63 -3.23 0.93
N GLN A 220 -6.41 -3.94 2.02
CA GLN A 220 -5.22 -4.76 2.26
C GLN A 220 -5.61 -6.04 2.96
N GLY A 221 -6.20 -5.94 4.16
CA GLY A 221 -6.58 -7.08 4.98
C GLY A 221 -5.41 -8.02 5.29
N HIS A 222 -5.73 -9.23 5.74
CA HIS A 222 -4.70 -10.27 5.95
C HIS A 222 -4.22 -10.85 4.61
N ARG A 223 -5.05 -10.82 3.57
CA ARG A 223 -4.73 -11.40 2.26
C ARG A 223 -3.46 -10.83 1.65
N TYR A 224 -3.14 -9.56 1.90
CA TYR A 224 -1.93 -8.91 1.39
C TYR A 224 -0.66 -9.68 1.77
N GLY A 225 -0.46 -9.94 3.07
CA GLY A 225 0.73 -10.64 3.54
C GLY A 225 0.82 -12.05 2.97
N TRP A 226 -0.32 -12.74 2.90
CA TRP A 226 -0.40 -14.08 2.34
C TRP A 226 -0.09 -14.12 0.84
N ASP A 227 -0.60 -13.17 0.05
CA ASP A 227 -0.35 -13.10 -1.39
C ASP A 227 1.10 -12.76 -1.71
N VAL A 228 1.71 -11.85 -0.94
CA VAL A 228 3.13 -11.48 -1.09
C VAL A 228 4.01 -12.67 -0.73
N ASP A 229 3.77 -13.33 0.41
CA ASP A 229 4.50 -14.53 0.80
C ASP A 229 4.33 -15.66 -0.22
N ALA A 230 3.10 -15.92 -0.66
CA ALA A 230 2.81 -16.92 -1.67
C ALA A 230 3.56 -16.66 -2.98
N SER A 231 3.57 -15.41 -3.45
CA SER A 231 4.26 -15.02 -4.68
C SER A 231 5.77 -15.22 -4.58
N ARG A 232 6.38 -14.82 -3.45
CA ARG A 232 7.81 -15.05 -3.18
C ARG A 232 8.15 -16.54 -3.14
N LEU A 233 7.32 -17.35 -2.47
CA LEU A 233 7.55 -18.79 -2.33
C LEU A 233 7.39 -19.54 -3.66
N LEU A 234 6.53 -19.07 -4.57
CA LEU A 234 6.40 -19.63 -5.91
C LEU A 234 7.71 -19.48 -6.71
N ASP A 235 8.45 -18.39 -6.53
CA ASP A 235 9.74 -18.13 -7.18
C ASP A 235 10.91 -18.91 -6.54
N GLN A 236 10.70 -19.51 -5.36
CA GLN A 236 11.71 -20.23 -4.58
C GLN A 236 11.67 -21.76 -4.79
N ASP A 237 12.80 -22.42 -4.57
CA ASP A 237 12.93 -23.87 -4.58
C ASP A 237 12.59 -24.53 -3.23
N GLY A 238 12.54 -25.86 -3.18
CA GLY A 238 12.18 -26.62 -1.97
C GLY A 238 13.04 -26.28 -0.74
N PRO A 239 14.38 -26.28 -0.85
CA PRO A 239 15.27 -25.85 0.24
C PRO A 239 15.01 -24.42 0.72
N ALA A 240 14.84 -23.45 -0.19
CA ALA A 240 14.55 -22.06 0.18
C ALA A 240 13.21 -21.92 0.89
N ARG A 241 12.17 -22.63 0.45
CA ARG A 241 10.86 -22.65 1.12
C ARG A 241 10.94 -23.19 2.56
N GLN A 242 11.76 -24.22 2.79
CA GLN A 242 11.98 -24.76 4.14
C GLN A 242 12.80 -23.80 5.02
N ALA A 243 13.76 -23.09 4.43
CA ALA A 243 14.52 -22.05 5.12
C ALA A 243 13.60 -20.89 5.53
N TRP A 244 12.72 -20.43 4.64
CA TRP A 244 11.68 -19.44 4.95
C TRP A 244 10.78 -19.89 6.12
N LEU A 245 10.24 -21.11 6.07
CA LEU A 245 9.40 -21.65 7.15
C LEU A 245 10.14 -21.68 8.50
N THR A 246 11.43 -22.03 8.47
CA THR A 246 12.28 -22.06 9.67
C THR A 246 12.57 -20.64 10.19
N GLY A 247 12.63 -19.65 9.28
CA GLY A 247 12.91 -18.25 9.53
C GLY A 247 11.73 -17.42 10.09
N LEU A 248 10.49 -17.91 10.03
CA LEU A 248 9.27 -17.26 10.57
C LEU A 248 9.23 -17.13 12.12
N GLY A 249 10.39 -17.08 12.80
CA GLY A 249 10.51 -16.97 14.24
C GLY A 249 10.02 -18.19 15.03
N ASP A 250 10.08 -18.09 16.36
CA ASP A 250 9.60 -19.14 17.29
C ASP A 250 8.12 -18.99 17.65
N GLN A 251 7.43 -17.97 17.12
CA GLN A 251 5.99 -17.80 17.34
C GLN A 251 5.23 -18.96 16.70
N ARG A 252 4.59 -19.77 17.54
CA ARG A 252 3.91 -21.01 17.14
C ARG A 252 2.86 -20.78 16.06
N GLU A 253 2.20 -19.63 16.08
CA GLU A 253 1.15 -19.24 15.14
C GLU A 253 1.70 -18.96 13.73
N GLN A 254 2.78 -18.16 13.62
CA GLN A 254 3.43 -17.86 12.34
C GLN A 254 3.93 -19.15 11.65
N ARG A 255 4.51 -20.08 12.41
CA ARG A 255 4.92 -21.40 11.88
C ARG A 255 3.74 -22.27 11.43
N ARG A 256 2.58 -22.15 12.07
CA ARG A 256 1.37 -22.90 11.69
C ARG A 256 0.81 -22.37 10.37
N TYR A 257 0.68 -21.05 10.25
CA TYR A 257 0.38 -20.36 8.99
C TYR A 257 1.31 -20.83 7.87
N GLY A 258 2.63 -20.74 8.06
CA GLY A 258 3.60 -21.08 7.03
C GLY A 258 3.50 -22.54 6.55
N ARG A 259 3.17 -23.48 7.45
CA ARG A 259 2.91 -24.88 7.06
C ARG A 259 1.68 -25.03 6.19
N VAL A 260 0.59 -24.31 6.50
CA VAL A 260 -0.63 -24.34 5.69
C VAL A 260 -0.37 -23.75 4.31
N LEU A 261 0.32 -22.60 4.23
CA LEU A 261 0.64 -21.96 2.96
C LEU A 261 1.51 -22.88 2.07
N LEU A 262 2.56 -23.48 2.63
CA LEU A 262 3.38 -24.43 1.87
C LEU A 262 2.59 -25.66 1.42
N ALA A 263 1.70 -26.19 2.27
CA ALA A 263 0.84 -27.31 1.88
C ALA A 263 -0.09 -26.95 0.72
N PHE A 264 -0.61 -25.72 0.66
CA PHE A 264 -1.39 -25.25 -0.49
C PHE A 264 -0.56 -25.15 -1.77
N ILE A 265 0.65 -24.60 -1.68
CA ILE A 265 1.59 -24.50 -2.82
C ILE A 265 1.98 -25.90 -3.33
N GLU A 266 2.33 -26.82 -2.44
CA GLU A 266 2.75 -28.18 -2.79
C GLU A 266 1.64 -29.01 -3.46
N ARG A 267 0.38 -28.80 -3.04
CA ARG A 267 -0.78 -29.47 -3.62
C ARG A 267 -1.30 -28.80 -4.89
N GLY A 268 -0.76 -27.63 -5.25
CA GLY A 268 -1.25 -26.85 -6.40
C GLY A 268 -2.68 -26.33 -6.19
N GLU A 269 -3.05 -26.04 -4.95
CA GLU A 269 -4.35 -25.44 -4.62
C GLU A 269 -4.45 -24.03 -5.20
N PRO A 270 -5.65 -23.54 -5.56
CA PRO A 270 -5.84 -22.14 -5.90
C PRO A 270 -5.41 -21.23 -4.75
N LEU A 271 -4.42 -20.38 -4.98
CA LEU A 271 -3.89 -19.42 -4.02
C LEU A 271 -4.79 -18.17 -4.00
N GLU A 272 -5.98 -18.34 -3.45
CA GLU A 272 -7.02 -17.32 -3.43
C GLU A 272 -7.84 -17.39 -2.14
N TRP A 273 -7.89 -16.27 -1.42
CA TRP A 273 -8.44 -16.15 -0.06
C TRP A 273 -9.04 -14.77 0.27
N ALA A 274 -9.24 -13.87 -0.70
CA ALA A 274 -9.72 -12.51 -0.43
C ALA A 274 -11.10 -12.45 0.26
N ALA A 275 -11.95 -13.46 0.04
CA ALA A 275 -13.24 -13.62 0.68
C ALA A 275 -13.15 -13.63 2.22
N TRP A 276 -12.03 -14.08 2.79
CA TRP A 276 -11.77 -14.04 4.23
C TRP A 276 -11.86 -12.63 4.80
N ASP A 277 -11.31 -11.64 4.10
CA ASP A 277 -11.35 -10.25 4.56
C ASP A 277 -12.67 -9.58 4.18
N TRP A 278 -13.15 -9.77 2.96
CA TRP A 278 -14.34 -9.03 2.47
C TRP A 278 -15.65 -9.53 3.08
N LEU A 279 -15.77 -10.80 3.45
CA LEU A 279 -16.94 -11.26 4.23
C LEU A 279 -16.89 -10.72 5.67
N ARG A 280 -15.71 -10.69 6.31
CA ARG A 280 -15.58 -10.11 7.66
C ARG A 280 -15.82 -8.59 7.65
N LEU A 281 -15.49 -7.91 6.55
CA LEU A 281 -15.89 -6.51 6.35
C LEU A 281 -17.42 -6.35 6.44
N VAL A 282 -18.19 -7.23 5.76
CA VAL A 282 -19.66 -7.21 5.84
C VAL A 282 -20.14 -7.46 7.26
N ASP A 283 -19.57 -8.43 7.95
CA ASP A 283 -19.99 -8.78 9.32
C ASP A 283 -19.69 -7.66 10.32
N LEU A 284 -18.52 -7.02 10.21
CA LEU A 284 -18.16 -5.84 10.98
C LEU A 284 -19.05 -4.63 10.66
N ALA A 285 -19.42 -4.41 9.40
CA ALA A 285 -20.35 -3.36 9.03
C ALA A 285 -21.74 -3.59 9.64
N TYR A 286 -22.19 -4.84 9.72
CA TYR A 286 -23.43 -5.21 10.41
C TYR A 286 -23.33 -5.03 11.92
N ALA A 287 -22.21 -5.41 12.55
CA ALA A 287 -21.97 -5.19 13.98
C ALA A 287 -22.05 -3.69 14.30
N GLY A 288 -21.41 -2.85 13.48
CA GLY A 288 -21.50 -1.40 13.58
C GLY A 288 -22.91 -0.85 13.44
N LEU A 289 -23.71 -1.39 12.51
CA LEU A 289 -25.12 -1.05 12.36
C LEU A 289 -25.94 -1.44 13.58
N ALA A 290 -25.78 -2.67 14.08
CA ALA A 290 -26.52 -3.19 15.23
C ALA A 290 -26.24 -2.37 16.49
N LEU A 291 -24.97 -2.02 16.72
CA LEU A 291 -24.52 -1.19 17.84
C LEU A 291 -24.88 0.30 17.71
N GLY A 292 -25.39 0.73 16.55
CA GLY A 292 -25.64 2.14 16.26
C GLY A 292 -24.36 2.97 16.12
N TRP A 293 -23.21 2.34 15.91
CA TRP A 293 -21.95 3.01 15.61
C TRP A 293 -21.89 3.50 14.16
N LEU A 294 -22.53 2.78 13.25
CA LEU A 294 -22.67 3.17 11.85
C LEU A 294 -24.12 3.50 11.54
N GLU A 295 -24.34 4.53 10.73
CA GLU A 295 -25.65 4.79 10.15
C GLU A 295 -26.00 3.71 9.11
N ALA A 296 -27.29 3.49 8.85
CA ALA A 296 -27.75 2.48 7.88
C ALA A 296 -27.11 2.66 6.49
N ALA A 297 -27.06 3.90 5.99
CA ALA A 297 -26.45 4.21 4.69
C ALA A 297 -24.93 4.00 4.67
N GLU A 298 -24.25 4.25 5.80
CA GLU A 298 -22.82 4.03 5.95
C GLU A 298 -22.48 2.52 5.97
N ALA A 299 -23.22 1.73 6.75
CA ALA A 299 -23.08 0.29 6.79
C ALA A 299 -23.43 -0.37 5.44
N GLU A 300 -24.47 0.11 4.76
CA GLU A 300 -24.83 -0.33 3.40
C GLU A 300 -23.71 -0.01 2.41
N THR A 301 -23.09 1.17 2.48
CA THR A 301 -21.98 1.58 1.62
C THR A 301 -20.79 0.62 1.74
N PHE A 302 -20.36 0.28 2.95
CA PHE A 302 -19.27 -0.67 3.16
C PHE A 302 -19.63 -2.08 2.66
N THR A 303 -20.86 -2.53 2.94
CA THR A 303 -21.35 -3.84 2.50
C THR A 303 -21.45 -3.91 0.96
N ALA A 304 -21.94 -2.86 0.32
CA ALA A 304 -21.99 -2.72 -1.13
C ALA A 304 -20.59 -2.72 -1.75
N HIS A 305 -19.62 -2.08 -1.10
CA HIS A 305 -18.23 -2.11 -1.55
C HIS A 305 -17.63 -3.52 -1.50
N ALA A 306 -17.84 -4.25 -0.39
CA ALA A 306 -17.44 -5.66 -0.31
C ALA A 306 -18.13 -6.51 -1.39
N ALA A 307 -19.42 -6.27 -1.66
CA ALA A 307 -20.13 -6.95 -2.74
C ALA A 307 -19.52 -6.66 -4.13
N ASP A 308 -19.12 -5.41 -4.44
CA ASP A 308 -18.42 -5.06 -5.69
C ASP A 308 -17.08 -5.80 -5.81
N LEU A 309 -16.30 -5.88 -4.72
CA LEU A 309 -15.02 -6.59 -4.71
C LEU A 309 -15.21 -8.11 -4.91
N LEU A 310 -16.12 -8.73 -4.16
CA LEU A 310 -16.46 -10.15 -4.26
C LEU A 310 -16.94 -10.52 -5.67
N ALA A 311 -17.85 -9.73 -6.25
CA ALA A 311 -18.41 -10.00 -7.58
C ALA A 311 -17.39 -9.84 -8.72
N ARG A 312 -16.31 -9.07 -8.51
CA ARG A 312 -15.19 -8.96 -9.47
C ARG A 312 -14.22 -10.14 -9.39
N ARG A 313 -14.06 -10.74 -8.21
CA ARG A 313 -13.07 -11.79 -7.95
C ARG A 313 -13.64 -13.20 -8.12
N TYR A 314 -14.91 -13.40 -7.75
CA TYR A 314 -15.54 -14.72 -7.71
C TYR A 314 -16.68 -14.83 -8.72
N SER A 315 -16.74 -15.96 -9.42
CA SER A 315 -17.81 -16.26 -10.38
C SER A 315 -19.14 -16.58 -9.71
N ASP A 316 -19.10 -17.21 -8.54
CA ASP A 316 -20.25 -17.72 -7.81
C ASP A 316 -19.98 -17.90 -6.31
N TRP A 317 -21.01 -18.33 -5.59
CA TRP A 317 -20.98 -18.60 -4.15
C TRP A 317 -20.04 -19.73 -3.75
N ALA A 318 -19.87 -20.76 -4.58
CA ALA A 318 -19.03 -21.91 -4.26
C ALA A 318 -17.54 -21.53 -4.30
N ALA A 319 -17.13 -20.77 -5.33
CA ALA A 319 -15.78 -20.22 -5.42
C ALA A 319 -15.46 -19.31 -4.23
N LEU A 320 -16.41 -18.46 -3.83
CA LEU A 320 -16.29 -17.57 -2.68
C LEU A 320 -16.15 -18.36 -1.36
N ALA A 321 -17.00 -19.36 -1.13
CA ALA A 321 -16.94 -20.18 0.09
C ALA A 321 -15.61 -20.93 0.22
N GLN A 322 -15.11 -21.54 -0.86
CA GLN A 322 -13.81 -22.21 -0.87
C GLN A 322 -12.64 -21.25 -0.61
N ALA A 323 -12.70 -20.03 -1.17
CA ALA A 323 -11.68 -19.01 -0.91
C ALA A 323 -11.68 -18.56 0.55
N TYR A 324 -12.87 -18.36 1.13
CA TYR A 324 -13.00 -18.04 2.55
C TYR A 324 -12.40 -19.16 3.42
N GLN A 325 -12.70 -20.43 3.11
CA GLN A 325 -12.18 -21.57 3.85
C GLN A 325 -10.65 -21.66 3.83
N ARG A 326 -10.02 -21.35 2.68
CA ARG A 326 -8.56 -21.29 2.58
C ARG A 326 -7.98 -20.17 3.43
N GLY A 327 -8.57 -18.96 3.37
CA GLY A 327 -8.13 -17.84 4.21
C GLY A 327 -8.29 -18.12 5.71
N CYS A 328 -9.40 -18.75 6.11
CA CYS A 328 -9.62 -19.21 7.48
C CYS A 328 -8.54 -20.22 7.91
N SER A 329 -8.21 -21.18 7.04
CA SER A 329 -7.13 -22.16 7.33
C SER A 329 -5.77 -21.49 7.52
N LEU A 330 -5.47 -20.43 6.76
CA LEU A 330 -4.23 -19.64 6.92
C LEU A 330 -4.24 -18.88 8.24
N PHE A 331 -5.37 -18.25 8.59
CA PHE A 331 -5.52 -17.49 9.83
C PHE A 331 -5.43 -18.37 11.08
N GLU A 332 -6.12 -19.51 11.10
CA GLU A 332 -6.09 -20.45 12.23
C GLU A 332 -4.81 -21.28 12.27
N GLY A 333 -4.12 -21.41 11.13
CA GLY A 333 -2.91 -22.23 11.00
C GLY A 333 -3.18 -23.74 11.08
N SER A 334 -4.40 -24.16 10.71
CA SER A 334 -4.80 -25.56 10.61
C SER A 334 -5.82 -25.75 9.49
N HIS A 335 -5.83 -26.94 8.87
CA HIS A 335 -6.95 -27.31 8.00
C HIS A 335 -8.23 -27.46 8.85
N GLN A 336 -9.31 -26.81 8.39
CA GLN A 336 -10.58 -26.60 9.11
C GLN A 336 -11.26 -27.84 9.73
N SER A 337 -12.17 -27.55 10.67
CA SER A 337 -13.10 -28.49 11.32
C SER A 337 -14.27 -28.92 10.41
N ARG A 338 -14.92 -30.04 10.73
CA ARG A 338 -16.05 -30.59 9.96
C ARG A 338 -17.31 -29.71 10.00
N ASP A 339 -17.50 -28.93 11.06
CA ASP A 339 -18.74 -28.19 11.31
C ASP A 339 -18.91 -27.02 10.33
N GLN A 340 -17.84 -26.27 10.04
CA GLN A 340 -17.88 -25.20 9.04
C GLN A 340 -18.21 -25.72 7.63
N VAL A 341 -17.80 -26.94 7.27
CA VAL A 341 -18.14 -27.57 5.98
C VAL A 341 -19.65 -27.82 5.85
N SER A 342 -20.33 -28.10 6.97
CA SER A 342 -21.78 -28.32 7.01
C SER A 342 -22.56 -27.04 6.73
N ASP A 343 -22.14 -25.91 7.29
CA ASP A 343 -22.82 -24.62 7.13
C ASP A 343 -22.78 -24.11 5.69
N TRP A 344 -21.62 -24.24 5.03
CA TRP A 344 -21.51 -23.89 3.60
C TRP A 344 -22.41 -24.77 2.72
N SER A 345 -22.53 -26.06 3.04
CA SER A 345 -23.42 -26.96 2.31
C SER A 345 -24.88 -26.50 2.39
N LEU A 346 -25.34 -26.07 3.57
CA LEU A 346 -26.69 -25.51 3.74
C LEU A 346 -26.87 -24.23 2.91
N LEU A 347 -25.93 -23.29 2.98
CA LEU A 347 -26.02 -22.04 2.21
C LEU A 347 -25.96 -22.28 0.69
N LEU A 348 -25.15 -23.23 0.22
CA LEU A 348 -24.99 -23.49 -1.21
C LEU A 348 -26.14 -24.31 -1.81
N HIS A 349 -26.75 -25.19 -1.03
CA HIS A 349 -27.62 -26.24 -1.57
C HIS A 349 -29.04 -26.27 -1.00
N SER A 350 -29.32 -25.60 0.12
CA SER A 350 -30.68 -25.58 0.67
C SER A 350 -31.67 -24.88 -0.29
N PRO A 351 -32.87 -25.45 -0.50
CA PRO A 351 -33.89 -24.85 -1.38
C PRO A 351 -34.47 -23.53 -0.85
N ILE A 352 -34.22 -23.23 0.42
CA ILE A 352 -34.63 -21.99 1.08
C ILE A 352 -33.43 -21.11 1.40
N SER A 353 -32.23 -21.39 0.88
CA SER A 353 -31.03 -20.61 1.21
C SER A 353 -31.18 -19.11 0.87
N PRO A 354 -30.65 -18.20 1.71
CA PRO A 354 -30.53 -16.80 1.35
C PRO A 354 -29.60 -16.57 0.14
N TRP A 355 -28.73 -17.51 -0.22
CA TRP A 355 -27.80 -17.42 -1.36
C TRP A 355 -28.38 -17.91 -2.69
N ARG A 356 -29.69 -18.19 -2.74
CA ARG A 356 -30.37 -18.51 -4.01
C ARG A 356 -30.31 -17.40 -5.05
N VAL A 357 -30.14 -16.14 -4.60
CA VAL A 357 -29.87 -15.01 -5.50
C VAL A 357 -28.40 -15.11 -5.93
N PRO A 358 -28.08 -15.12 -7.23
CA PRO A 358 -26.70 -15.18 -7.71
C PRO A 358 -25.86 -14.02 -7.14
N LEU A 359 -24.59 -14.30 -6.84
CA LEU A 359 -23.66 -13.33 -6.24
C LEU A 359 -23.61 -12.00 -7.01
N HIS A 360 -23.58 -12.05 -8.34
CA HIS A 360 -23.50 -10.87 -9.20
C HIS A 360 -24.81 -10.07 -9.30
N GLU A 361 -25.93 -10.62 -8.83
CA GLU A 361 -27.24 -9.94 -8.80
C GLU A 361 -27.51 -9.23 -7.46
N LEU A 362 -26.59 -9.33 -6.48
CA LEU A 362 -26.75 -8.69 -5.18
C LEU A 362 -26.63 -7.16 -5.21
N LEU A 363 -25.86 -6.64 -6.15
CA LEU A 363 -25.50 -5.22 -6.23
C LEU A 363 -25.81 -4.66 -7.62
N ASP A 364 -26.80 -3.77 -7.67
CA ASP A 364 -27.13 -2.98 -8.85
C ASP A 364 -26.08 -1.88 -9.14
N ASP A 365 -26.12 -1.34 -10.36
CA ASP A 365 -25.13 -0.35 -10.81
C ASP A 365 -25.19 0.99 -10.05
N ALA A 366 -26.37 1.40 -9.57
CA ALA A 366 -26.52 2.68 -8.88
C ALA A 366 -25.90 2.65 -7.48
N ARG A 367 -26.13 1.56 -6.74
CA ARG A 367 -25.48 1.31 -5.45
C ARG A 367 -24.00 1.06 -5.59
N ARG A 368 -23.61 0.35 -6.66
CA ARG A 368 -22.20 0.15 -6.98
C ARG A 368 -21.49 1.50 -7.10
N GLU A 369 -21.97 2.40 -7.94
CA GLU A 369 -21.30 3.71 -8.09
C GLU A 369 -21.36 4.56 -6.82
N THR A 370 -22.49 4.55 -6.11
CA THR A 370 -22.62 5.23 -4.80
C THR A 370 -21.57 4.73 -3.80
N SER A 371 -21.40 3.41 -3.69
CA SER A 371 -20.42 2.82 -2.78
C SER A 371 -18.99 3.18 -3.18
N ARG A 372 -18.66 3.15 -4.47
CA ARG A 372 -17.33 3.53 -4.99
C ARG A 372 -17.03 5.00 -4.70
N ALA A 373 -18.01 5.89 -4.92
CA ALA A 373 -17.86 7.31 -4.62
C ALA A 373 -17.62 7.56 -3.13
N ALA A 374 -18.37 6.88 -2.25
CA ALA A 374 -18.20 7.03 -0.81
C ALA A 374 -16.86 6.48 -0.30
N ILE A 375 -16.38 5.35 -0.84
CA ILE A 375 -15.05 4.82 -0.51
C ILE A 375 -13.93 5.75 -0.96
N ARG A 376 -14.06 6.40 -2.13
CA ARG A 376 -13.12 7.47 -2.54
C ARG A 376 -13.24 8.70 -1.66
N ALA A 377 -14.44 9.05 -1.20
CA ALA A 377 -14.64 10.19 -0.29
C ALA A 377 -13.91 10.01 1.04
N TRP A 378 -13.88 8.80 1.60
CA TRP A 378 -13.05 8.46 2.76
C TRP A 378 -11.55 8.70 2.55
N ARG A 379 -11.10 8.70 1.28
CA ARG A 379 -9.70 8.80 0.86
C ARG A 379 -9.38 10.09 0.07
N ASN A 380 -10.26 11.09 0.12
CA ASN A 380 -10.10 12.33 -0.66
C ASN A 380 -8.97 13.22 -0.09
N ASP A 381 -8.72 13.14 1.22
CA ASP A 381 -7.63 13.89 1.85
C ASP A 381 -6.25 13.45 1.28
N PRO A 382 -5.38 14.40 0.86
CA PRO A 382 -4.04 14.12 0.34
C PRO A 382 -3.17 13.23 1.24
N ARG A 383 -3.41 13.20 2.55
CA ARG A 383 -2.72 12.29 3.47
C ARG A 383 -2.83 10.82 3.05
N HIS A 384 -3.91 10.42 2.37
CA HIS A 384 -4.10 9.05 1.93
C HIS A 384 -3.18 8.67 0.76
N TRP A 385 -2.76 9.64 -0.05
CA TRP A 385 -1.72 9.44 -1.06
C TRP A 385 -0.36 9.19 -0.41
N VAL A 386 -0.03 10.00 0.60
CA VAL A 386 1.20 9.85 1.39
C VAL A 386 1.22 8.47 2.06
N LEU A 387 0.14 8.09 2.73
CA LEU A 387 0.01 6.77 3.36
C LEU A 387 0.08 5.63 2.35
N ALA A 388 -0.56 5.75 1.17
CA ALA A 388 -0.52 4.71 0.15
C ALA A 388 0.89 4.44 -0.36
N LEU A 389 1.64 5.49 -0.68
CA LEU A 389 3.02 5.37 -1.16
C LEU A 389 3.95 4.83 -0.08
N ALA A 390 3.88 5.38 1.14
CA ALA A 390 4.70 4.92 2.25
C ALA A 390 4.38 3.47 2.66
N SER A 391 3.12 3.03 2.51
CA SER A 391 2.69 1.69 2.91
C SER A 391 3.29 0.53 2.11
N ILE A 392 3.90 0.81 0.95
CA ILE A 392 4.64 -0.24 0.23
C ILE A 392 5.83 -0.72 1.06
N ARG A 393 6.45 0.17 1.86
CA ARG A 393 7.58 -0.13 2.76
C ARG A 393 7.13 -0.47 4.17
N GLU A 394 6.08 0.20 4.65
CA GLU A 394 5.50 0.01 5.99
C GLU A 394 4.01 -0.38 5.87
N PRO A 395 3.69 -1.64 5.56
CA PRO A 395 2.32 -2.10 5.27
C PRO A 395 1.29 -1.77 6.35
N GLU A 396 1.71 -1.70 7.61
CA GLU A 396 0.88 -1.37 8.77
C GLU A 396 0.31 0.06 8.74
N LEU A 397 0.89 0.96 7.93
CA LEU A 397 0.36 2.32 7.77
C LEU A 397 -1.04 2.35 7.17
N LEU A 398 -1.48 1.29 6.49
CA LEU A 398 -2.83 1.20 5.93
C LEU A 398 -3.93 1.10 6.98
N TYR A 399 -3.60 0.84 8.25
CA TYR A 399 -4.56 1.00 9.34
C TYR A 399 -4.91 2.47 9.64
N ARG A 400 -4.14 3.44 9.14
CA ARG A 400 -4.34 4.88 9.40
C ARG A 400 -5.27 5.59 8.40
N GLN A 401 -5.94 4.82 7.54
CA GLN A 401 -6.84 5.32 6.50
C GLN A 401 -8.17 5.84 7.10
N GLY A 402 -8.84 6.78 6.42
CA GLY A 402 -10.19 7.24 6.78
C GLY A 402 -10.21 8.32 7.84
N ILE A 403 -10.41 7.96 9.11
CA ILE A 403 -10.44 8.90 10.22
C ILE A 403 -9.04 9.03 10.81
N GLY A 404 -8.59 10.27 11.05
CA GLY A 404 -7.26 10.56 11.60
C GLY A 404 -7.03 9.88 12.94
N MET A 405 -5.83 9.34 13.14
CA MET A 405 -5.42 8.66 14.37
C MET A 405 -4.33 9.47 15.05
N ALA A 406 -4.40 9.59 16.38
CA ALA A 406 -3.31 10.19 17.14
C ALA A 406 -2.07 9.29 17.03
N VAL A 407 -0.95 9.88 16.59
CA VAL A 407 0.35 9.20 16.58
C VAL A 407 0.84 9.10 18.01
N ASP A 408 1.26 7.89 18.43
CA ASP A 408 1.81 7.67 19.76
C ASP A 408 3.20 8.32 19.93
N GLU A 409 3.64 8.46 21.18
CA GLU A 409 4.90 9.16 21.47
C GLU A 409 6.14 8.39 21.00
N THR A 410 6.08 7.06 20.94
CA THR A 410 7.20 6.24 20.43
C THR A 410 7.42 6.52 18.96
N ARG A 411 6.36 6.49 18.15
CA ARG A 411 6.42 6.82 16.73
C ARG A 411 6.83 8.27 16.49
N ARG A 412 6.37 9.23 17.30
CA ARG A 412 6.85 10.62 17.21
C ARG A 412 8.35 10.73 17.41
N GLN A 413 8.91 10.04 18.41
CA GLN A 413 10.34 10.06 18.69
C GLN A 413 11.16 9.40 17.60
N ASP A 414 10.68 8.28 17.05
CA ASP A 414 11.33 7.62 15.92
C ASP A 414 11.28 8.50 14.66
N ALA A 415 10.16 9.19 14.43
CA ALA A 415 10.04 10.17 13.34
C ALA A 415 11.01 11.33 13.49
N ARG A 416 11.10 11.96 14.67
CA ARG A 416 12.08 13.02 14.96
C ARG A 416 13.51 12.56 14.74
N ARG A 417 13.84 11.35 15.20
CA ARG A 417 15.18 10.77 15.06
C ARG A 417 15.53 10.54 13.60
N TYR A 418 14.63 9.97 12.82
CA TYR A 418 14.82 9.77 11.40
C TYR A 418 15.05 11.11 10.66
N LEU A 419 14.21 12.12 10.91
CA LEU A 419 14.34 13.43 10.28
C LEU A 419 15.69 14.09 10.61
N ALA A 420 16.11 14.06 11.88
CA ALA A 420 17.38 14.65 12.31
C ALA A 420 18.60 13.84 11.82
N GLU A 421 18.64 12.53 12.07
CA GLU A 421 19.83 11.70 11.83
C GLU A 421 19.99 11.26 10.37
N SER A 422 18.88 11.03 9.65
CA SER A 422 18.92 10.54 8.26
C SER A 422 18.77 11.65 7.23
N LEU A 423 18.00 12.70 7.54
CA LEU A 423 17.77 13.80 6.60
C LEU A 423 18.48 15.10 6.97
N GLY A 424 18.89 15.30 8.23
CA GLY A 424 19.32 16.62 8.70
C GLY A 424 18.20 17.65 8.55
N LEU A 425 16.95 17.25 8.80
CA LEU A 425 15.78 18.13 8.74
C LEU A 425 15.30 18.44 10.16
N PHE A 426 15.32 19.71 10.51
CA PHE A 426 14.89 20.19 11.81
C PHE A 426 13.59 21.01 11.73
N SER A 427 12.84 21.07 12.83
CA SER A 427 11.54 21.74 12.87
C SER A 427 11.60 23.25 12.69
N ASP A 428 12.75 23.88 12.97
CA ASP A 428 12.96 25.32 12.77
C ASP A 428 13.01 25.73 11.29
N GLU A 429 13.29 24.78 10.39
CA GLU A 429 13.24 24.96 8.94
C GLU A 429 11.81 25.02 8.39
N GLY A 430 10.84 24.54 9.17
CA GLY A 430 9.43 24.42 8.77
C GLY A 430 9.22 23.50 7.56
N VAL A 431 8.01 23.55 7.00
CA VAL A 431 7.64 22.70 5.85
C VAL A 431 8.40 23.06 4.57
N GLU A 432 8.98 24.25 4.48
CA GLU A 432 9.76 24.70 3.32
C GLU A 432 11.04 23.88 3.15
N GLY A 433 11.65 23.44 4.26
CA GLY A 433 12.82 22.55 4.23
C GLY A 433 12.56 21.25 3.47
N LEU A 434 11.33 20.72 3.50
CA LEU A 434 10.97 19.50 2.76
C LEU A 434 11.09 19.67 1.25
N ALA A 435 10.98 20.89 0.70
CA ALA A 435 11.04 21.13 -0.73
C ALA A 435 12.36 20.65 -1.36
N ARG A 436 13.47 20.61 -0.60
CA ARG A 436 14.80 20.18 -1.09
C ARG A 436 14.87 18.70 -1.46
N TYR A 437 13.96 17.88 -0.91
CA TYR A 437 13.90 16.44 -1.18
C TYR A 437 13.00 16.07 -2.36
N TRP A 438 12.36 17.05 -2.99
CA TRP A 438 11.71 16.86 -4.29
C TRP A 438 12.75 17.15 -5.39
N LEU A 439 13.22 16.10 -6.06
CA LEU A 439 14.38 16.07 -6.96
C LEU A 439 14.00 15.85 -8.45
N PRO A 440 13.30 16.78 -9.13
CA PRO A 440 12.85 16.58 -10.51
C PRO A 440 14.00 16.44 -11.52
N ALA A 441 15.20 16.95 -11.21
CA ALA A 441 16.39 16.75 -12.05
C ALA A 441 16.88 15.29 -12.03
N LEU A 442 16.73 14.57 -10.90
CA LEU A 442 16.97 13.13 -10.81
C LEU A 442 16.02 12.37 -11.74
N ALA A 443 14.73 12.69 -11.69
CA ALA A 443 13.73 12.05 -12.56
C ALA A 443 14.02 12.30 -14.04
N HIS A 444 14.41 13.53 -14.40
CA HIS A 444 14.84 13.85 -15.76
C HIS A 444 16.07 13.04 -16.18
N HIS A 445 17.10 12.97 -15.34
CA HIS A 445 18.32 12.21 -15.60
C HIS A 445 18.01 10.73 -15.87
N LEU A 446 17.18 10.11 -15.02
CA LEU A 446 16.76 8.72 -15.18
C LEU A 446 15.94 8.51 -16.46
N ASN A 447 14.98 9.37 -16.75
CA ASN A 447 14.19 9.33 -17.99
C ASN A 447 15.09 9.42 -19.23
N GLN A 448 16.11 10.28 -19.18
CA GLN A 448 17.06 10.46 -20.26
C GLN A 448 17.97 9.24 -20.45
N LEU A 449 18.52 8.68 -19.36
CA LEU A 449 19.31 7.45 -19.44
C LEU A 449 18.48 6.27 -19.97
N ALA A 450 17.21 6.14 -19.57
CA ALA A 450 16.31 5.10 -20.07
C ALA A 450 16.06 5.24 -21.59
N ALA A 451 15.84 6.48 -22.06
CA ALA A 451 15.68 6.79 -23.48
C ALA A 451 16.96 6.45 -24.27
N ASP A 452 18.12 6.86 -23.77
CA ASP A 452 19.39 6.60 -24.45
C ASP A 452 19.77 5.11 -24.44
N ALA A 453 19.49 4.40 -23.35
CA ALA A 453 19.70 2.96 -23.24
C ALA A 453 18.85 2.18 -24.28
N ALA A 454 17.60 2.59 -24.49
CA ALA A 454 16.71 1.96 -25.47
C ALA A 454 17.18 2.16 -26.93
N HIS A 455 17.88 3.25 -27.21
CA HIS A 455 18.40 3.57 -28.55
C HIS A 455 19.88 3.23 -28.75
N GLY A 456 20.56 2.68 -27.72
CA GLY A 456 21.99 2.38 -27.78
C GLY A 456 22.88 3.61 -27.88
N SER A 457 22.44 4.76 -27.37
CA SER A 457 23.15 6.04 -27.36
C SER A 457 23.79 6.40 -26.01
N LEU A 458 23.81 5.46 -25.05
CA LEU A 458 24.48 5.66 -23.77
C LEU A 458 25.97 6.03 -23.96
N PRO A 459 26.54 6.83 -23.04
CA PRO A 459 27.96 7.14 -23.09
C PRO A 459 28.87 5.90 -23.09
N SER A 460 29.99 6.01 -23.80
CA SER A 460 31.00 4.94 -23.88
C SER A 460 31.55 4.58 -22.50
N LEU A 461 31.69 3.28 -22.27
CA LEU A 461 32.28 2.67 -21.07
C LEU A 461 33.80 2.87 -20.97
N GLU A 462 34.46 3.18 -22.09
CA GLU A 462 35.87 3.55 -22.10
C GLU A 462 36.03 5.02 -21.72
N THR A 463 36.46 5.27 -20.50
CA THR A 463 36.80 6.64 -20.07
C THR A 463 38.32 6.81 -20.01
N PRO A 464 38.83 8.06 -20.03
CA PRO A 464 40.26 8.32 -19.83
C PRO A 464 40.80 7.81 -18.48
N PHE A 465 39.92 7.51 -17.52
CA PHE A 465 40.26 7.14 -16.15
C PHE A 465 40.06 5.64 -15.85
N GLY A 466 39.52 4.88 -16.81
CA GLY A 466 39.22 3.46 -16.64
C GLY A 466 37.81 3.09 -17.11
N ARG A 467 37.34 1.93 -16.64
CA ARG A 467 36.02 1.37 -16.96
C ARG A 467 35.21 1.16 -15.68
N PRO A 468 33.88 1.35 -15.73
CA PRO A 468 33.03 1.07 -14.58
C PRO A 468 32.92 -0.43 -14.29
N PRO A 469 32.59 -0.82 -13.05
CA PRO A 469 32.33 -2.21 -12.69
C PRO A 469 31.19 -2.84 -13.51
N ALA A 470 31.29 -4.15 -13.80
CA ALA A 470 30.32 -4.85 -14.64
C ALA A 470 28.88 -4.80 -14.10
N GLU A 471 28.70 -4.79 -12.78
CA GLU A 471 27.40 -4.66 -12.14
C GLU A 471 26.73 -3.31 -12.41
N ALA A 472 27.49 -2.22 -12.25
CA ALA A 472 27.02 -0.87 -12.54
C ALA A 472 26.61 -0.71 -14.02
N VAL A 473 27.33 -1.38 -14.93
CA VAL A 473 26.97 -1.44 -16.36
C VAL A 473 25.64 -2.17 -16.57
N ARG A 474 25.42 -3.32 -15.90
CA ARG A 474 24.14 -4.04 -15.99
C ARG A 474 22.97 -3.18 -15.53
N LEU A 475 23.10 -2.45 -14.41
CA LEU A 475 22.07 -1.55 -13.90
C LEU A 475 21.76 -0.45 -14.92
N ARG A 476 22.79 0.26 -15.40
CA ARG A 476 22.66 1.31 -16.43
C ARG A 476 21.97 0.81 -17.69
N ASP A 477 22.42 -0.30 -18.25
CA ASP A 477 21.88 -0.85 -19.50
C ASP A 477 20.47 -1.42 -19.30
N GLY A 478 20.12 -1.81 -18.06
CA GLY A 478 18.79 -2.27 -17.67
C GLY A 478 17.72 -1.18 -17.73
N LEU A 479 18.10 0.10 -17.58
CA LEU A 479 17.18 1.24 -17.62
C LEU A 479 16.37 1.35 -18.92
N LYS A 480 16.82 0.74 -20.01
CA LYS A 480 16.04 0.66 -21.27
C LYS A 480 14.64 0.07 -21.06
N ASN A 481 14.45 -0.78 -20.05
CA ASN A 481 13.16 -1.38 -19.72
C ASN A 481 12.17 -0.36 -19.14
N CYS A 482 12.66 0.79 -18.66
CA CYS A 482 11.87 1.86 -18.09
C CYS A 482 11.46 2.94 -19.11
N VAL A 483 11.86 2.85 -20.38
CA VAL A 483 11.66 3.90 -21.41
C VAL A 483 10.19 4.31 -21.63
N ARG A 484 9.23 3.49 -21.20
CA ARG A 484 7.78 3.75 -21.29
C ARG A 484 7.17 4.27 -19.98
N HIS A 485 7.97 4.47 -18.95
CA HIS A 485 7.53 4.80 -17.61
C HIS A 485 8.30 6.03 -17.09
N ALA A 486 7.57 7.10 -16.73
CA ALA A 486 8.20 8.27 -16.11
C ALA A 486 8.88 7.89 -14.78
N ALA A 487 10.06 8.44 -14.53
CA ALA A 487 10.84 8.22 -13.31
C ALA A 487 10.28 8.94 -12.07
N THR A 488 9.22 9.76 -12.21
CA THR A 488 8.68 10.57 -11.11
C THR A 488 8.34 9.73 -9.88
N ILE A 489 7.88 8.48 -10.07
CA ILE A 489 7.47 7.62 -8.97
C ILE A 489 8.66 7.18 -8.10
N HIS A 490 9.83 6.98 -8.70
CA HIS A 490 11.07 6.60 -7.99
C HIS A 490 11.51 7.68 -6.99
N MET A 491 11.29 8.95 -7.31
CA MET A 491 11.50 10.07 -6.38
C MET A 491 10.33 10.23 -5.40
N ALA A 492 9.10 10.13 -5.91
CA ALA A 492 7.90 10.39 -5.15
C ALA A 492 7.70 9.42 -3.97
N GLU A 493 8.13 8.17 -4.08
CA GLU A 493 8.04 7.20 -2.97
C GLU A 493 8.82 7.66 -1.73
N LYS A 494 10.08 8.10 -1.89
CA LYS A 494 10.91 8.60 -0.80
C LYS A 494 10.36 9.91 -0.25
N TYR A 495 9.92 10.79 -1.15
CA TYR A 495 9.31 12.06 -0.75
C TYR A 495 8.05 11.85 0.10
N ALA A 496 7.19 10.90 -0.27
CA ALA A 496 6.01 10.55 0.51
C ALA A 496 6.39 10.02 1.91
N PHE A 497 7.43 9.19 2.00
CA PHE A 497 7.94 8.75 3.29
C PHE A 497 8.43 9.94 4.15
N TYR A 498 9.10 10.92 3.56
CA TYR A 498 9.55 12.11 4.30
C TYR A 498 8.38 12.98 4.79
N LEU A 499 7.32 13.14 3.97
CA LEU A 499 6.09 13.81 4.39
C LEU A 499 5.40 13.06 5.54
N LEU A 500 5.38 11.73 5.50
CA LEU A 500 4.85 10.91 6.59
C LEU A 500 5.62 11.15 7.87
N MET A 501 6.96 11.11 7.83
CA MET A 501 7.79 11.29 9.03
C MET A 501 7.67 12.71 9.59
N ALA A 502 7.58 13.74 8.73
CA ALA A 502 7.31 15.11 9.17
C ALA A 502 5.92 15.26 9.82
N GLY A 503 4.91 14.56 9.30
CA GLY A 503 3.57 14.52 9.92
C GLY A 503 3.55 13.75 11.23
N ASP A 504 4.21 12.59 11.28
CA ASP A 504 4.27 11.71 12.44
C ASP A 504 5.07 12.32 13.60
N SER A 505 6.03 13.21 13.35
CA SER A 505 6.77 13.91 14.43
C SER A 505 5.88 14.88 15.20
N GLY A 506 4.88 15.48 14.54
CA GLY A 506 4.01 16.52 15.10
C GLY A 506 4.67 17.88 15.26
N ASP A 507 5.90 18.07 14.75
CA ASP A 507 6.68 19.31 14.94
C ASP A 507 6.54 20.30 13.76
N PHE A 508 5.94 19.86 12.65
CA PHE A 508 5.74 20.66 11.44
C PHE A 508 4.29 21.13 11.30
N ASP A 509 4.07 22.24 10.59
CA ASP A 509 2.72 22.76 10.32
C ASP A 509 1.90 21.77 9.46
N GLY A 510 0.82 21.24 10.03
CA GLY A 510 -0.05 20.27 9.37
C GLY A 510 -0.72 20.81 8.11
N THR A 511 -1.02 22.12 8.05
CA THR A 511 -1.62 22.73 6.86
C THR A 511 -0.63 22.77 5.70
N GLY A 512 0.61 23.17 5.97
CA GLY A 512 1.71 23.14 5.02
C GLY A 512 2.00 21.72 4.50
N LEU A 513 2.03 20.73 5.39
CA LEU A 513 2.21 19.32 5.01
C LEU A 513 1.08 18.82 4.11
N ALA A 514 -0.18 19.15 4.41
CA ALA A 514 -1.31 18.83 3.55
C ALA A 514 -1.16 19.49 2.16
N GLY A 515 -0.66 20.72 2.08
CA GLY A 515 -0.36 21.40 0.82
C GLY A 515 0.76 20.74 -0.01
N LEU A 516 1.78 20.18 0.65
CA LEU A 516 2.81 19.37 -0.02
C LEU A 516 2.26 18.02 -0.48
N GLY A 517 1.42 17.37 0.32
CA GLY A 517 0.69 16.16 -0.06
C GLY A 517 -0.22 16.39 -1.28
N GLU A 518 -0.90 17.54 -1.34
CA GLU A 518 -1.69 17.96 -2.50
C GLU A 518 -0.82 18.13 -3.75
N SER A 519 0.33 18.76 -3.60
CA SER A 519 1.29 18.97 -4.69
C SER A 519 1.86 17.65 -5.20
N LEU A 520 2.15 16.71 -4.30
CA LEU A 520 2.57 15.34 -4.61
C LEU A 520 1.50 14.60 -5.42
N ARG A 521 0.24 14.61 -4.94
CA ARG A 521 -0.91 14.06 -5.66
C ARG A 521 -1.03 14.68 -7.05
N GLY A 522 -1.00 16.00 -7.15
CA GLY A 522 -1.12 16.73 -8.42
C GLY A 522 -0.02 16.36 -9.42
N ALA A 523 1.23 16.20 -8.96
CA ALA A 523 2.33 15.74 -9.79
C ALA A 523 2.10 14.30 -10.29
N LEU A 524 1.73 13.38 -9.41
CA LEU A 524 1.49 11.98 -9.79
C LEU A 524 0.30 11.84 -10.76
N CYS A 525 -0.83 12.50 -10.51
CA CYS A 525 -1.99 12.51 -11.41
C CYS A 525 -1.69 13.16 -12.77
N ARG A 526 -0.66 14.00 -12.87
CA ARG A 526 -0.21 14.61 -14.14
C ARG A 526 0.61 13.62 -14.97
N PHE A 527 1.52 12.90 -14.34
CA PHE A 527 2.43 11.97 -15.04
C PHE A 527 1.83 10.57 -15.25
N TYR A 528 0.83 10.20 -14.45
CA TYR A 528 0.13 8.93 -14.53
C TYR A 528 -1.37 9.15 -14.67
N SER A 529 -1.97 8.59 -15.72
CA SER A 529 -3.40 8.77 -16.01
C SER A 529 -4.32 8.03 -15.06
N ASP A 530 -3.82 6.97 -14.44
CA ASP A 530 -4.58 6.06 -13.59
C ASP A 530 -3.63 5.27 -12.66
N PRO A 531 -4.17 4.62 -11.61
CA PRO A 531 -3.38 3.84 -10.65
C PRO A 531 -2.53 2.74 -11.30
N ARG A 532 -3.05 2.08 -12.34
CA ARG A 532 -2.34 0.99 -13.01
C ARG A 532 -1.09 1.50 -13.72
N ARG A 533 -1.16 2.65 -14.38
CA ARG A 533 0.01 3.30 -15.01
C ARG A 533 1.08 3.69 -14.01
N LEU A 534 0.68 4.19 -12.83
CA LEU A 534 1.60 4.51 -11.74
C LEU A 534 2.30 3.24 -11.24
N LEU A 535 1.54 2.19 -10.95
CA LEU A 535 2.06 0.94 -10.39
C LEU A 535 2.93 0.17 -11.41
N ASP A 536 2.56 0.16 -12.69
CA ASP A 536 3.40 -0.41 -13.76
C ASP A 536 4.72 0.35 -13.89
N ALA A 537 4.70 1.69 -13.76
CA ALA A 537 5.92 2.49 -13.74
C ALA A 537 6.79 2.16 -12.52
N TRP A 538 6.19 2.07 -11.35
CA TRP A 538 6.91 1.75 -10.12
C TRP A 538 7.57 0.37 -10.19
N VAL A 539 6.85 -0.67 -10.64
CA VAL A 539 7.44 -2.01 -10.86
C VAL A 539 8.64 -1.95 -11.81
N ALA A 540 8.53 -1.20 -12.91
CA ALA A 540 9.61 -1.10 -13.89
C ALA A 540 10.86 -0.46 -13.27
N TRP A 541 10.70 0.64 -12.54
CA TRP A 541 11.81 1.35 -11.88
C TRP A 541 12.40 0.55 -10.71
N GLU A 542 11.57 -0.07 -9.86
CA GLU A 542 12.03 -0.92 -8.76
C GLU A 542 12.80 -2.15 -9.27
N THR A 543 12.37 -2.74 -10.40
CA THR A 543 13.09 -3.86 -11.02
C THR A 543 14.45 -3.43 -11.60
N ALA A 544 14.53 -2.23 -12.17
CA ALA A 544 15.73 -1.75 -12.85
C ALA A 544 16.76 -1.12 -11.91
N LEU A 545 16.29 -0.50 -10.83
CA LEU A 545 17.09 0.27 -9.88
C LEU A 545 16.54 0.08 -8.45
N PRO A 546 16.60 -1.16 -7.90
CA PRO A 546 16.15 -1.41 -6.54
C PRO A 546 17.06 -0.71 -5.53
N GLU A 547 16.49 -0.26 -4.43
CA GLU A 547 17.29 0.31 -3.33
C GLU A 547 18.17 -0.75 -2.66
N MET A 548 17.61 -1.94 -2.45
CA MET A 548 18.32 -3.11 -1.91
C MET A 548 18.16 -4.27 -2.90
N PRO A 549 19.22 -4.70 -3.61
CA PRO A 549 19.12 -5.75 -4.63
C PRO A 549 18.56 -7.09 -4.12
N ASP A 550 18.80 -7.41 -2.84
CA ASP A 550 18.34 -8.65 -2.21
C ASP A 550 16.94 -8.54 -1.56
N ASP A 551 16.34 -7.34 -1.53
CA ASP A 551 15.06 -7.06 -0.88
C ASP A 551 14.22 -6.05 -1.70
N THR A 552 13.79 -6.50 -2.88
CA THR A 552 13.03 -5.66 -3.81
C THR A 552 11.54 -5.60 -3.46
N LEU A 553 10.90 -4.46 -3.70
CA LEU A 553 9.46 -4.23 -3.44
C LEU A 553 8.55 -4.69 -4.61
N VAL A 554 9.08 -5.45 -5.56
CA VAL A 554 8.38 -5.81 -6.80
C VAL A 554 7.09 -6.61 -6.54
N HIS A 555 7.12 -7.54 -5.59
CA HIS A 555 5.95 -8.38 -5.26
C HIS A 555 4.83 -7.54 -4.62
N GLU A 556 5.18 -6.62 -3.71
CA GLU A 556 4.27 -5.70 -3.05
C GLU A 556 3.58 -4.76 -4.06
N ILE A 557 4.35 -4.12 -4.93
CA ILE A 557 3.81 -3.19 -5.93
C ILE A 557 2.90 -3.94 -6.92
N ARG A 558 3.28 -5.15 -7.35
CA ARG A 558 2.44 -5.98 -8.23
C ARG A 558 1.14 -6.39 -7.56
N TRP A 559 1.17 -6.73 -6.26
CA TRP A 559 -0.04 -7.01 -5.51
C TRP A 559 -0.99 -5.82 -5.57
N HIS A 560 -0.49 -4.61 -5.30
CA HIS A 560 -1.31 -3.40 -5.35
C HIS A 560 -1.88 -3.10 -6.74
N ARG A 561 -1.20 -3.53 -7.80
CA ARG A 561 -1.69 -3.41 -9.18
C ARG A 561 -2.81 -4.39 -9.46
N ASP A 562 -2.69 -5.62 -8.99
CA ASP A 562 -3.49 -6.76 -9.42
C ASP A 562 -4.69 -7.05 -8.49
N ASP A 563 -4.62 -6.71 -7.19
CA ASP A 563 -5.74 -6.85 -6.25
C ASP A 563 -6.76 -5.72 -6.46
N PRO A 564 -8.06 -6.03 -6.68
CA PRO A 564 -9.09 -5.00 -6.89
C PRO A 564 -9.43 -4.21 -5.63
N GLY A 565 -9.11 -4.74 -4.45
CA GLY A 565 -9.30 -4.05 -3.18
C GLY A 565 -8.22 -3.01 -2.91
N SER A 566 -6.99 -3.20 -3.41
CA SER A 566 -5.84 -2.30 -3.25
C SER A 566 -6.23 -0.83 -3.24
N LEU A 567 -5.77 -0.10 -2.21
CA LEU A 567 -6.19 1.29 -1.99
C LEU A 567 -5.89 2.22 -3.18
N PHE A 568 -4.87 1.91 -3.99
CA PHE A 568 -4.50 2.72 -5.14
C PHE A 568 -5.67 2.87 -6.14
N HIS A 569 -6.51 1.85 -6.29
CA HIS A 569 -7.70 1.90 -7.16
C HIS A 569 -8.83 2.77 -6.62
N TRP A 570 -8.69 3.21 -5.37
CA TRP A 570 -9.70 3.92 -4.59
C TRP A 570 -9.19 5.24 -4.02
N LEU A 571 -8.00 5.68 -4.42
CA LEU A 571 -7.55 7.04 -4.22
C LEU A 571 -8.35 7.99 -5.11
N ASP A 572 -8.48 9.23 -4.66
CA ASP A 572 -9.10 10.27 -5.48
C ASP A 572 -8.13 10.70 -6.59
N TRP A 573 -8.37 10.17 -7.80
CA TRP A 573 -7.56 10.44 -8.99
C TRP A 573 -8.07 11.67 -9.72
N HIS A 574 -7.64 12.85 -9.27
CA HIS A 574 -7.94 14.10 -9.96
C HIS A 574 -6.70 14.99 -10.11
N GLN A 575 -6.70 15.77 -11.18
CA GLN A 575 -5.66 16.75 -11.44
C GLN A 575 -6.05 18.08 -10.78
N ALA A 576 -5.41 18.41 -9.67
CA ALA A 576 -5.42 19.76 -9.11
C ALA A 576 -4.60 20.72 -9.97
N GLN A 577 -4.61 22.02 -9.64
CA GLN A 577 -3.75 23.00 -10.29
C GLN A 577 -2.28 22.57 -10.16
N TRP A 578 -1.58 22.46 -11.29
CA TRP A 578 -0.21 21.94 -11.30
C TRP A 578 0.74 22.82 -10.48
N ARG A 579 1.26 22.22 -9.40
CA ARG A 579 2.30 22.76 -8.54
C ARG A 579 3.11 21.59 -8.00
N GLU A 580 4.44 21.66 -8.14
CA GLU A 580 5.32 20.65 -7.58
C GLU A 580 5.62 20.93 -6.10
N PRO A 581 5.90 19.89 -5.29
CA PRO A 581 6.30 20.06 -3.90
C PRO A 581 7.55 20.91 -3.70
N GLY A 582 8.48 20.89 -4.67
CA GLY A 582 9.71 21.69 -4.64
C GLY A 582 10.02 22.35 -5.98
N PRO A 583 11.09 23.16 -6.04
CA PRO A 583 11.49 23.87 -7.26
C PRO A 583 11.93 22.89 -8.35
N ARG A 584 11.49 23.15 -9.59
CA ARG A 584 11.98 22.45 -10.78
C ARG A 584 13.03 23.33 -11.48
N PRO A 585 14.32 22.95 -11.48
CA PRO A 585 15.35 23.71 -12.18
C PRO A 585 15.15 23.64 -13.70
N THR A 586 15.68 24.62 -14.43
CA THR A 586 15.81 24.49 -15.90
C THR A 586 16.94 23.53 -16.24
N LEU A 587 16.91 22.98 -17.46
CA LEU A 587 17.99 22.12 -17.96
C LEU A 587 19.35 22.83 -17.89
N SER A 588 19.39 24.12 -18.21
CA SER A 588 20.60 24.94 -18.15
C SER A 588 21.11 25.10 -16.73
N ARG A 589 20.21 25.41 -15.78
CA ARG A 589 20.55 25.52 -14.36
C ARG A 589 21.09 24.19 -13.80
N PHE A 590 20.47 23.07 -14.16
CA PHE A 590 20.95 21.73 -13.77
C PHE A 590 22.31 21.40 -14.39
N THR A 591 22.54 21.81 -15.64
CA THR A 591 23.84 21.66 -16.32
C THR A 591 24.95 22.47 -15.63
N ALA A 592 24.66 23.71 -15.21
CA ALA A 592 25.61 24.53 -14.47
C ALA A 592 25.96 23.91 -13.11
N LEU A 593 24.97 23.41 -12.36
CA LEU A 593 25.20 22.70 -11.09
C LEU A 593 26.10 21.47 -11.26
N ALA A 594 25.96 20.77 -12.41
CA ALA A 594 26.75 19.58 -12.71
C ALA A 594 28.24 19.88 -13.00
N LEU A 595 28.67 21.15 -13.15
CA LEU A 595 30.09 21.49 -13.33
C LEU A 595 30.94 21.14 -12.10
N THR A 596 30.34 21.02 -10.92
CA THR A 596 31.02 20.51 -9.71
C THR A 596 31.71 19.17 -9.91
N GLY A 597 31.15 18.32 -10.79
CA GLY A 597 31.66 16.96 -10.99
C GLY A 597 31.64 16.14 -9.68
N PRO A 598 32.50 15.11 -9.58
CA PRO A 598 32.54 14.24 -8.41
C PRO A 598 33.24 14.85 -7.18
N LEU A 599 33.34 16.18 -7.09
CA LEU A 599 33.73 16.84 -5.83
C LEU A 599 32.67 16.63 -4.74
N ASN A 600 31.40 16.55 -5.17
CA ASN A 600 30.27 16.23 -4.33
C ASN A 600 29.42 15.11 -4.93
N ALA A 601 28.48 14.60 -4.14
CA ALA A 601 27.37 13.83 -4.68
C ALA A 601 26.60 14.66 -5.72
N GLY A 602 25.92 13.97 -6.66
CA GLY A 602 25.14 14.63 -7.71
C GLY A 602 24.11 15.64 -7.14
N MET A 603 24.17 16.89 -7.60
CA MET A 603 23.26 17.95 -7.20
C MET A 603 21.95 17.88 -8.00
N TRP A 604 20.97 17.14 -7.49
CA TRP A 604 19.69 16.86 -8.18
C TRP A 604 18.58 17.89 -7.93
N GLY A 605 18.82 18.87 -7.06
CA GLY A 605 17.87 19.91 -6.69
C GLY A 605 18.54 21.29 -6.68
N GLU A 606 17.73 22.34 -6.75
CA GLU A 606 18.23 23.70 -6.57
C GLU A 606 18.60 23.93 -5.10
N PRO A 607 19.83 24.41 -4.79
CA PRO A 607 20.25 24.61 -3.41
C PRO A 607 19.33 25.58 -2.68
N GLN A 608 18.90 25.16 -1.50
CA GLN A 608 18.02 25.90 -0.61
C GLN A 608 18.78 26.29 0.64
N ARG A 609 18.26 27.29 1.36
CA ARG A 609 18.83 27.69 2.64
C ARG A 609 18.61 26.57 3.66
N GLU A 610 19.68 26.19 4.34
CA GLU A 610 19.65 25.11 5.34
C GLU A 610 19.28 25.61 6.74
N GLY A 611 18.98 24.67 7.63
CA GLY A 611 18.72 24.86 9.06
C GLY A 611 19.86 25.54 9.81
N SER A 612 19.59 25.95 11.05
CA SER A 612 20.58 26.67 11.87
C SER A 612 21.84 25.83 12.16
N ILE A 613 21.68 24.53 12.41
CA ILE A 613 22.76 23.58 12.74
C ILE A 613 23.61 23.30 11.51
N GLU A 614 23.00 22.95 10.38
CA GLU A 614 23.64 22.69 9.10
C GLU A 614 24.43 23.91 8.62
N ARG A 615 23.86 25.11 8.77
CA ARG A 615 24.56 26.35 8.39
C ARG A 615 25.78 26.62 9.26
N GLU A 616 25.73 26.30 10.55
CA GLU A 616 26.91 26.44 11.41
C GLU A 616 28.01 25.44 11.02
N ALA A 617 27.65 24.18 10.74
CA ALA A 617 28.61 23.18 10.27
C ALA A 617 29.24 23.58 8.92
N LEU A 618 28.42 24.06 7.98
CA LEU A 618 28.87 24.54 6.69
C LEU A 618 29.73 25.80 6.79
N HIS A 619 29.40 26.71 7.72
CA HIS A 619 30.21 27.89 8.02
C HIS A 619 31.59 27.51 8.55
N GLN A 620 31.66 26.58 9.52
CA GLN A 620 32.92 26.07 10.06
C GLN A 620 33.76 25.36 8.99
N TRP A 621 33.13 24.63 8.06
CA TRP A 621 33.85 24.04 6.93
C TRP A 621 34.47 25.11 6.02
N LEU A 622 33.71 26.13 5.63
CA LEU A 622 34.21 27.25 4.81
C LEU A 622 35.34 28.02 5.50
N ASP A 623 35.23 28.23 6.81
CA ASP A 623 36.27 28.87 7.61
C ASP A 623 37.54 28.02 7.63
N ASN A 624 37.42 26.73 8.00
CA ASN A 624 38.58 25.85 8.14
C ASN A 624 39.29 25.53 6.81
N GLN A 625 38.56 25.42 5.70
CA GLN A 625 39.12 25.02 4.40
C GLN A 625 39.55 26.21 3.54
N TYR A 626 38.79 27.31 3.58
CA TYR A 626 38.99 28.45 2.68
C TYR A 626 39.25 29.78 3.41
N GLY A 627 39.12 29.83 4.74
CA GLY A 627 39.23 31.08 5.51
C GLY A 627 38.12 32.08 5.21
N LEU A 628 36.94 31.60 4.78
CA LEU A 628 35.82 32.46 4.38
C LEU A 628 34.89 32.69 5.56
N HIS A 629 34.83 33.94 6.03
CA HIS A 629 34.04 34.29 7.22
C HIS A 629 32.68 34.92 6.89
N SER A 630 32.50 35.44 5.67
CA SER A 630 31.30 36.16 5.27
C SER A 630 30.93 35.99 3.79
N GLY A 631 29.69 36.37 3.45
CA GLY A 631 29.23 36.42 2.05
C GLY A 631 29.91 37.51 1.20
N ALA A 632 30.64 38.45 1.79
CA ALA A 632 31.51 39.35 1.02
C ALA A 632 32.79 38.61 0.62
N ASP A 633 33.45 37.98 1.58
CA ASP A 633 34.68 37.18 1.35
C ASP A 633 34.42 36.08 0.32
N LEU A 634 33.27 35.39 0.42
CA LEU A 634 32.87 34.38 -0.56
C LEU A 634 32.74 34.97 -1.97
N ARG A 635 32.11 36.14 -2.13
CA ARG A 635 31.94 36.75 -3.47
C ARG A 635 33.28 37.16 -4.07
N ASP A 636 34.15 37.77 -3.28
CA ASP A 636 35.49 38.15 -3.72
C ASP A 636 36.30 36.91 -4.13
N PHE A 637 36.17 35.80 -3.41
CA PHE A 637 36.84 34.55 -3.75
C PHE A 637 36.26 33.86 -5.00
N LEU A 638 34.93 33.90 -5.18
CA LEU A 638 34.28 33.40 -6.39
C LEU A 638 34.68 34.21 -7.63
N ASP A 639 34.74 35.55 -7.50
CA ASP A 639 35.21 36.44 -8.56
C ASP A 639 36.69 36.16 -8.88
N PHE A 640 37.54 35.94 -7.87
CA PHE A 640 38.93 35.50 -8.05
C PHE A 640 39.01 34.20 -8.86
N LEU A 641 38.27 33.16 -8.47
CA LEU A 641 38.28 31.88 -9.18
C LEU A 641 37.75 32.00 -10.62
N LEU A 642 36.74 32.83 -10.86
CA LEU A 642 36.22 33.09 -12.20
C LEU A 642 37.21 33.88 -13.06
N GLU A 643 37.86 34.91 -12.56
CA GLU A 643 38.74 35.76 -13.36
C GLU A 643 40.12 35.16 -13.59
N VAL A 644 40.74 34.64 -12.52
CA VAL A 644 42.14 34.19 -12.53
C VAL A 644 42.33 32.78 -11.99
N GLY A 645 41.80 32.48 -10.80
CA GLY A 645 41.85 31.17 -10.13
C GLY A 645 43.24 30.57 -9.89
N ASP A 646 43.24 29.33 -9.41
CA ASP A 646 44.46 28.55 -9.18
C ASP A 646 45.18 28.27 -10.51
N ARG A 647 44.44 28.18 -11.62
CA ARG A 647 45.03 28.00 -12.96
C ARG A 647 46.07 29.08 -13.30
N GLN A 648 45.90 30.32 -12.81
CA GLN A 648 46.87 31.38 -13.07
C GLN A 648 48.18 31.13 -12.32
N GLU A 649 48.12 30.59 -11.10
CA GLU A 649 49.31 30.17 -10.36
C GLU A 649 50.11 29.15 -11.18
N TYR A 650 49.43 28.15 -11.75
CA TYR A 650 50.04 27.18 -12.67
C TYR A 650 50.69 27.86 -13.88
N GLN A 651 49.94 28.72 -14.58
CA GLN A 651 50.40 29.39 -15.80
C GLN A 651 51.62 30.27 -15.59
N ILE A 652 51.73 30.94 -14.44
CA ILE A 652 52.83 31.86 -14.14
C ILE A 652 54.03 31.11 -13.57
N ASN A 653 53.83 30.25 -12.58
CA ASN A 653 54.91 29.70 -11.77
C ASN A 653 55.44 28.36 -12.31
N TYR A 654 54.63 27.61 -13.05
CA TYR A 654 54.93 26.22 -13.39
C TYR A 654 54.96 25.96 -14.90
N ALA A 655 54.00 26.47 -15.66
CA ALA A 655 53.93 26.29 -17.11
C ALA A 655 55.22 26.71 -17.86
N PRO A 656 55.97 27.78 -17.47
CA PRO A 656 57.22 28.13 -18.16
C PRO A 656 58.29 27.03 -18.12
N TYR A 657 58.29 26.17 -17.09
CA TYR A 657 59.24 25.06 -16.98
C TYR A 657 59.02 23.96 -18.02
N THR A 658 57.80 23.85 -18.58
CA THR A 658 57.50 22.91 -19.68
C THR A 658 58.31 23.22 -20.94
N LEU A 659 58.78 24.47 -21.09
CA LEU A 659 59.59 24.92 -22.22
C LEU A 659 61.11 24.84 -21.94
N ASN A 660 61.53 24.63 -20.68
CA ASN A 660 62.94 24.62 -20.29
C ASN A 660 63.22 23.59 -19.17
N ARG A 661 63.43 22.35 -19.60
CA ARG A 661 63.72 21.22 -18.70
C ARG A 661 65.01 21.39 -17.89
N ALA A 662 66.05 22.00 -18.45
CA ALA A 662 67.31 22.21 -17.73
C ALA A 662 67.09 23.10 -16.51
N ARG A 663 66.35 24.21 -16.68
CA ARG A 663 65.99 25.11 -15.58
C ARG A 663 65.13 24.42 -14.52
N LEU A 664 64.21 23.54 -14.93
CA LEU A 664 63.37 22.77 -14.00
C LEU A 664 64.21 21.81 -13.14
N GLU A 665 65.16 21.11 -13.76
CA GLU A 665 66.05 20.18 -13.05
C GLU A 665 67.00 20.94 -12.09
N GLU A 666 67.48 22.13 -12.48
CA GLU A 666 68.26 23.01 -11.61
C GLU A 666 67.46 23.50 -10.39
N GLU A 667 66.22 23.97 -10.59
CA GLU A 667 65.36 24.47 -9.50
C GLU A 667 65.03 23.35 -8.49
N ILE A 668 64.69 22.16 -8.99
CA ILE A 668 64.45 20.97 -8.14
C ILE A 668 65.70 20.63 -7.33
N ALA A 669 66.89 20.63 -7.95
CA ALA A 669 68.14 20.31 -7.27
C ALA A 669 68.51 21.34 -6.18
N ILE A 670 68.21 22.62 -6.41
CA ILE A 670 68.41 23.69 -5.42
C ILE A 670 67.53 23.43 -4.19
N LEU A 671 66.23 23.22 -4.39
CA LEU A 671 65.28 22.98 -3.30
C LEU A 671 65.58 21.68 -2.55
N GLU A 672 66.03 20.62 -3.23
CA GLU A 672 66.43 19.37 -2.60
C GLU A 672 67.71 19.48 -1.74
N SER A 673 68.51 20.52 -1.94
CA SER A 673 69.80 20.71 -1.27
C SER A 673 69.73 21.51 0.04
N ASP A 674 68.60 22.19 0.31
CA ASP A 674 68.35 22.99 1.51
C ASP A 674 67.24 22.35 2.39
N ASP A 675 67.22 22.70 3.69
CA ASP A 675 66.12 22.33 4.59
C ASP A 675 64.85 23.08 4.17
N CYS A 676 63.93 22.41 3.47
CA CYS A 676 62.69 23.01 2.99
C CYS A 676 61.70 23.28 4.13
N GLY A 677 61.17 24.51 4.17
CA GLY A 677 59.90 24.80 4.84
C GLY A 677 58.72 24.09 4.16
N GLU A 678 57.53 24.18 4.76
CA GLU A 678 56.32 23.54 4.22
C GLU A 678 55.92 24.07 2.83
N GLU A 679 55.97 25.39 2.63
CA GLU A 679 55.68 26.03 1.33
C GLU A 679 56.67 25.62 0.25
N GLU A 680 57.97 25.59 0.56
CA GLU A 680 59.03 25.15 -0.36
C GLU A 680 58.90 23.67 -0.71
N ARG A 681 58.47 22.85 0.25
CA ARG A 681 58.17 21.43 0.03
C ARG A 681 56.99 21.25 -0.92
N ASN A 682 55.92 22.01 -0.75
CA ASN A 682 54.76 21.98 -1.66
C ASN A 682 55.15 22.47 -3.07
N HIS A 683 55.98 23.52 -3.16
CA HIS A 683 56.51 24.00 -4.43
C HIS A 683 57.38 22.94 -5.14
N LEU A 684 58.30 22.31 -4.41
CA LEU A 684 59.15 21.23 -4.91
C LEU A 684 58.31 20.06 -5.44
N LEU A 685 57.25 19.67 -4.73
CA LEU A 685 56.33 18.63 -5.18
C LEU A 685 55.61 19.01 -6.48
N ARG A 686 55.12 20.24 -6.59
CA ARG A 686 54.50 20.74 -7.82
C ARG A 686 55.49 20.79 -8.99
N LEU A 687 56.75 21.18 -8.77
CA LEU A 687 57.80 21.11 -9.79
C LEU A 687 58.07 19.67 -10.24
N ARG A 688 58.09 18.70 -9.31
CA ARG A 688 58.20 17.27 -9.67
C ARG A 688 57.00 16.80 -10.49
N ARG A 689 55.78 17.22 -10.14
CA ARG A 689 54.56 16.95 -10.95
C ARG A 689 54.69 17.50 -12.36
N VAL A 690 55.19 18.74 -12.54
CA VAL A 690 55.49 19.30 -13.87
C VAL A 690 56.54 18.49 -14.62
N ARG A 691 57.64 18.11 -13.94
CA ARG A 691 58.74 17.33 -14.55
C ARG A 691 58.24 15.99 -15.09
N ASP A 692 57.41 15.32 -14.29
CA ASP A 692 56.91 13.99 -14.59
C ASP A 692 55.60 14.02 -15.40
N ASN A 693 55.07 15.23 -15.67
CA ASN A 693 53.75 15.47 -16.26
C ASN A 693 52.64 14.67 -15.56
N ASP A 694 52.66 14.71 -14.23
CA ASP A 694 51.73 13.95 -13.40
C ASP A 694 50.28 14.32 -13.75
N ALA A 695 49.42 13.31 -13.86
CA ALA A 695 48.04 13.43 -14.34
C ALA A 695 47.84 14.18 -15.68
N GLY A 696 48.91 14.41 -16.45
CA GLY A 696 48.85 15.19 -17.69
C GLY A 696 48.73 16.70 -17.48
N CYS A 697 49.16 17.25 -16.33
CA CYS A 697 49.01 18.66 -15.99
C CYS A 697 49.61 19.65 -17.00
N ASN A 698 50.58 19.22 -17.81
CA ASN A 698 51.20 20.04 -18.85
C ASN A 698 50.40 20.07 -20.16
N ASP A 699 49.50 19.10 -20.35
CA ASP A 699 48.83 18.86 -21.64
C ASP A 699 47.37 19.32 -21.67
N VAL A 700 46.81 19.70 -20.52
CA VAL A 700 45.38 20.05 -20.39
C VAL A 700 45.20 21.40 -19.71
N ASP A 701 44.06 22.03 -19.99
CA ASP A 701 43.65 23.25 -19.30
C ASP A 701 43.13 22.91 -17.90
N LEU A 702 43.63 23.59 -16.87
CA LEU A 702 43.25 23.39 -15.47
C LEU A 702 42.03 24.23 -15.04
N THR A 703 41.44 25.03 -15.93
CA THR A 703 40.28 25.90 -15.62
C THR A 703 39.09 25.15 -15.03
N ALA A 704 38.86 23.89 -15.40
CA ALA A 704 37.79 23.05 -14.86
C ALA A 704 37.88 22.87 -13.33
N TRP A 705 39.09 22.87 -12.77
CA TRP A 705 39.29 22.82 -11.31
C TRP A 705 38.72 24.06 -10.62
N ASP A 706 39.04 25.26 -11.12
CA ASP A 706 38.50 26.50 -10.58
C ASP A 706 36.97 26.55 -10.73
N LEU A 707 36.45 26.18 -11.91
CA LEU A 707 35.01 26.21 -12.17
C LEU A 707 34.22 25.24 -11.28
N ALA A 708 34.76 24.05 -11.02
CA ALA A 708 34.12 23.10 -10.12
C ALA A 708 34.06 23.64 -8.68
N GLN A 709 35.13 24.29 -8.21
CA GLN A 709 35.17 24.99 -6.91
C GLN A 709 34.20 26.18 -6.87
N VAL A 710 34.13 26.99 -7.94
CA VAL A 710 33.18 28.11 -8.04
C VAL A 710 31.76 27.64 -7.81
N VAL A 711 31.35 26.56 -8.48
CA VAL A 711 29.98 26.05 -8.35
C VAL A 711 29.75 25.44 -6.97
N ASP A 712 30.70 24.69 -6.43
CA ASP A 712 30.61 24.11 -5.08
C ASP A 712 30.45 25.17 -3.99
N LEU A 713 31.33 26.18 -4.01
CA LEU A 713 31.30 27.30 -3.08
C LEU A 713 30.07 28.20 -3.27
N ALA A 714 29.57 28.35 -4.49
CA ALA A 714 28.32 29.04 -4.75
C ALA A 714 27.11 28.27 -4.17
N ILE A 715 27.12 26.94 -4.24
CA ILE A 715 26.10 26.08 -3.58
C ILE A 715 26.16 26.30 -2.08
N ALA A 716 27.35 26.22 -1.47
CA ALA A 716 27.53 26.48 -0.04
C ALA A 716 27.04 27.89 0.36
N GLY A 717 27.40 28.91 -0.44
CA GLY A 717 26.93 30.28 -0.25
C GLY A 717 25.41 30.42 -0.33
N ARG A 718 24.76 29.67 -1.23
CA ARG A 718 23.30 29.64 -1.34
C ARG A 718 22.68 28.97 -0.12
N SER A 719 23.24 27.85 0.35
CA SER A 719 22.79 27.12 1.54
C SER A 719 22.94 27.91 2.84
N LEU A 720 23.99 28.74 2.96
CA LEU A 720 24.17 29.65 4.10
C LEU A 720 23.23 30.86 4.08
N GLY A 721 22.65 31.18 2.92
CA GLY A 721 21.95 32.45 2.68
C GLY A 721 22.90 33.64 2.49
N TRP A 722 24.15 33.39 2.10
CA TRP A 722 25.12 34.42 1.70
C TRP A 722 24.92 34.87 0.25
N LEU A 723 24.40 33.98 -0.59
CA LEU A 723 24.00 34.26 -1.96
C LEU A 723 22.48 34.12 -2.12
N GLU A 724 21.85 35.19 -2.55
CA GLU A 724 20.45 35.16 -2.98
C GLU A 724 20.32 34.54 -4.38
N ALA A 725 19.13 34.02 -4.69
CA ALA A 725 18.89 33.28 -5.94
C ALA A 725 19.35 34.00 -7.23
N PRO A 726 19.15 35.33 -7.40
CA PRO A 726 19.65 36.03 -8.60
C PRO A 726 21.18 36.08 -8.70
N ALA A 727 21.87 36.27 -7.57
CA ALA A 727 23.33 36.34 -7.55
C ALA A 727 23.95 34.95 -7.77
N PHE A 728 23.38 33.93 -7.12
CA PHE A 728 23.71 32.54 -7.36
C PHE A 728 23.56 32.16 -8.84
N GLY A 729 22.43 32.52 -9.45
CA GLY A 729 22.19 32.29 -10.87
C GLY A 729 23.23 32.94 -11.78
N ALA A 730 23.62 34.19 -11.49
CA ALA A 730 24.63 34.89 -12.28
C ALA A 730 26.02 34.23 -12.22
N ILE A 731 26.43 33.73 -11.04
CA ILE A 731 27.69 33.00 -10.86
C ILE A 731 27.67 31.70 -11.68
N LEU A 732 26.58 30.94 -11.61
CA LEU A 732 26.43 29.71 -12.39
C LEU A 732 26.44 29.97 -13.91
N ASP A 733 25.78 31.03 -14.37
CA ASP A 733 25.77 31.41 -15.77
C ASP A 733 27.19 31.80 -16.26
N ALA A 734 27.97 32.49 -15.40
CA ALA A 734 29.37 32.82 -15.69
C ALA A 734 30.26 31.57 -15.75
N ALA A 735 30.13 30.65 -14.79
CA ALA A 735 30.88 29.40 -14.77
C ALA A 735 30.58 28.54 -16.00
N GLN A 736 29.31 28.46 -16.42
CA GLN A 736 28.89 27.75 -17.62
C GLN A 736 29.47 28.38 -18.90
N SER A 737 29.48 29.71 -19.01
CA SER A 737 30.09 30.44 -20.12
C SER A 737 31.59 30.18 -20.25
N GLN A 738 32.30 30.13 -19.11
CA GLN A 738 33.72 29.79 -19.10
C GLN A 738 33.96 28.32 -19.47
N ALA A 739 33.19 27.39 -18.91
CA ALA A 739 33.29 25.97 -19.28
C ALA A 739 33.14 25.77 -20.79
N GLN A 740 32.13 26.42 -21.40
CA GLN A 740 31.91 26.40 -22.85
C GLN A 740 33.08 26.97 -23.66
N SER A 741 33.77 27.98 -23.13
CA SER A 741 34.88 28.65 -23.82
C SER A 741 36.17 27.83 -23.82
N HIS A 742 36.39 27.05 -22.76
CA HIS A 742 37.64 26.30 -22.53
C HIS A 742 37.58 24.84 -22.96
N TYR A 743 36.39 24.21 -22.94
CA TYR A 743 36.24 22.78 -23.21
C TYR A 743 35.16 22.52 -24.26
N GLY A 744 35.30 21.42 -25.01
CA GLY A 744 34.34 21.03 -26.04
C GLY A 744 33.32 19.97 -25.58
N ASN A 745 33.59 19.25 -24.48
CA ASN A 745 32.77 18.15 -23.99
C ASN A 745 33.15 17.75 -22.55
N TRP A 746 32.30 16.93 -21.92
CA TRP A 746 32.53 16.41 -20.56
C TRP A 746 33.83 15.62 -20.39
N ARG A 747 34.34 14.92 -21.41
CA ARG A 747 35.61 14.17 -21.28
C ARG A 747 36.80 15.11 -21.12
N ASP A 748 36.84 16.19 -21.90
CA ASP A 748 37.93 17.17 -21.81
C ASP A 748 37.84 17.97 -20.51
N TYR A 749 36.62 18.34 -20.10
CA TYR A 749 36.37 18.96 -18.79
C TYR A 749 36.85 18.07 -17.64
N ALA A 750 36.51 16.77 -17.67
CA ALA A 750 36.93 15.79 -16.66
C ALA A 750 38.45 15.64 -16.58
N ARG A 751 39.17 15.70 -17.71
CA ARG A 751 40.64 15.66 -17.74
C ARG A 751 41.26 16.90 -17.11
N GLY A 752 40.73 18.08 -17.43
CA GLY A 752 41.14 19.33 -16.80
C GLY A 752 40.89 19.32 -15.29
N LEU A 753 39.71 18.85 -14.88
CA LEU A 753 39.33 18.74 -13.47
C LEU A 753 40.23 17.77 -12.70
N TYR A 754 40.50 16.59 -13.26
CA TYR A 754 41.40 15.60 -12.65
C TYR A 754 42.83 16.13 -12.51
N ALA A 755 43.37 16.74 -13.56
CA ALA A 755 44.72 17.28 -13.56
C ALA A 755 44.86 18.42 -12.54
N GLY A 756 43.87 19.32 -12.46
CA GLY A 756 43.88 20.40 -11.47
C GLY A 756 43.78 19.86 -10.04
N TYR A 757 42.84 18.95 -9.78
CA TYR A 757 42.71 18.30 -8.47
C TYR A 757 44.01 17.62 -8.04
N ALA A 758 44.65 16.84 -8.92
CA ALA A 758 45.90 16.16 -8.62
C ALA A 758 47.10 17.11 -8.45
N PHE A 759 47.10 18.23 -9.17
CA PHE A 759 48.18 19.21 -9.14
C PHE A 759 48.13 20.11 -7.90
N PHE A 760 46.95 20.61 -7.52
CA PHE A 760 46.82 21.57 -6.41
C PHE A 760 46.68 20.90 -5.04
N MET A 761 46.23 19.64 -4.98
CA MET A 761 46.14 18.88 -3.74
C MET A 761 47.50 18.77 -3.03
N GLY A 762 47.50 19.06 -1.73
CA GLY A 762 48.66 18.91 -0.85
C GLY A 762 49.09 17.45 -0.66
N GLU A 763 50.30 17.24 -0.17
CA GLU A 763 50.85 15.91 0.06
C GLU A 763 50.45 15.39 1.43
N THR A 764 49.52 14.45 1.47
CA THR A 764 49.05 13.76 2.68
C THR A 764 49.23 12.25 2.53
N GLU A 765 49.21 11.51 3.64
CA GLU A 765 49.26 10.04 3.60
C GLU A 765 48.07 9.43 2.83
N GLU A 766 46.98 10.18 2.68
CA GLU A 766 45.73 9.76 2.04
C GLU A 766 45.61 10.19 0.56
N ARG A 767 46.57 10.98 0.02
CA ARG A 767 46.51 11.54 -1.33
C ARG A 767 46.16 10.52 -2.41
N GLU A 768 46.87 9.38 -2.43
CA GLU A 768 46.63 8.35 -3.45
C GLU A 768 45.22 7.74 -3.35
N ALA A 769 44.68 7.58 -2.13
CA ALA A 769 43.32 7.11 -1.94
C ALA A 769 42.29 8.12 -2.48
N PHE A 770 42.49 9.42 -2.22
CA PHE A 770 41.65 10.47 -2.81
C PHE A 770 41.69 10.49 -4.33
N LEU A 771 42.88 10.37 -4.93
CA LEU A 771 43.02 10.31 -6.39
C LEU A 771 42.36 9.06 -7.01
N VAL A 772 42.43 7.90 -6.34
CA VAL A 772 41.72 6.70 -6.77
C VAL A 772 40.20 6.95 -6.73
N SER A 773 39.68 7.40 -5.59
CA SER A 773 38.25 7.67 -5.41
C SER A 773 37.74 8.71 -6.41
N PHE A 774 38.51 9.77 -6.67
CA PHE A 774 38.13 10.80 -7.62
C PHE A 774 38.12 10.29 -9.07
N ARG A 775 39.10 9.44 -9.46
CA ARG A 775 39.07 8.76 -10.76
C ARG A 775 37.84 7.87 -10.90
N GLU A 776 37.51 7.08 -9.89
CA GLU A 776 36.31 6.22 -9.88
C GLU A 776 35.03 7.05 -10.03
N GLY A 777 34.94 8.20 -9.34
CA GLY A 777 33.88 9.18 -9.53
C GLY A 777 33.78 9.69 -10.98
N LEU A 778 34.90 10.09 -11.59
CA LEU A 778 34.93 10.55 -12.98
C LEU A 778 34.51 9.45 -13.97
N VAL A 779 34.94 8.21 -13.74
CA VAL A 779 34.48 7.04 -14.53
C VAL A 779 32.95 6.93 -14.45
N ALA A 780 32.40 7.00 -13.24
CA ALA A 780 30.96 6.84 -13.01
C ALA A 780 30.14 7.98 -13.63
N TRP A 781 30.56 9.24 -13.43
CA TRP A 781 29.88 10.41 -14.00
C TRP A 781 29.90 10.42 -15.53
N LEU A 782 31.03 10.09 -16.16
CA LEU A 782 31.16 10.05 -17.63
C LEU A 782 30.38 8.90 -18.26
N SER A 783 30.30 7.75 -17.59
CA SER A 783 29.70 6.53 -18.15
C SER A 783 28.23 6.33 -17.77
N GLY A 784 27.75 7.01 -16.72
CA GLY A 784 26.44 6.79 -16.12
C GLY A 784 26.32 5.44 -15.41
N ALA A 785 27.44 4.89 -14.93
CA ALA A 785 27.50 3.58 -14.27
C ALA A 785 28.27 3.68 -12.94
N PRO A 786 27.58 3.61 -11.78
CA PRO A 786 26.14 3.36 -11.63
C PRO A 786 25.28 4.57 -12.03
N PRO A 787 23.98 4.38 -12.36
CA PRO A 787 23.11 5.45 -12.85
C PRO A 787 23.06 6.68 -11.95
N LEU A 788 23.02 6.50 -10.63
CA LEU A 788 22.84 7.60 -9.67
C LEU A 788 24.16 8.30 -9.26
N ALA A 789 25.28 7.98 -9.91
CA ALA A 789 26.57 8.59 -9.55
C ALA A 789 26.63 10.10 -9.85
N GLY A 790 26.06 10.53 -10.98
CA GLY A 790 26.12 11.93 -11.41
C GLY A 790 25.48 12.18 -12.78
N ALA A 791 25.34 13.46 -13.12
CA ALA A 791 24.43 13.89 -14.19
C ALA A 791 25.06 13.95 -15.61
N TRP A 792 26.39 13.93 -15.76
CA TRP A 792 27.04 14.16 -17.07
C TRP A 792 26.62 13.17 -18.16
N ALA A 793 26.25 11.95 -17.78
CA ALA A 793 25.82 10.92 -18.72
C ALA A 793 24.48 11.23 -19.40
N SER A 794 23.65 12.10 -18.82
CA SER A 794 22.35 12.51 -19.36
C SER A 794 22.30 13.97 -19.79
N LEU A 795 23.41 14.70 -19.69
CA LEU A 795 23.48 16.12 -19.99
C LEU A 795 24.41 16.35 -21.17
N ASP A 796 24.00 17.26 -22.04
CA ASP A 796 24.90 17.84 -23.03
C ASP A 796 25.87 18.79 -22.31
N PHE A 797 27.11 18.83 -22.79
CA PHE A 797 28.08 19.80 -22.30
C PHE A 797 27.63 21.22 -22.68
N PRO A 798 27.90 22.27 -21.88
CA PRO A 798 27.59 23.65 -22.23
C PRO A 798 28.00 24.02 -23.66
N GLY A 799 27.02 24.43 -24.48
CA GLY A 799 27.24 24.82 -25.87
C GLY A 799 27.40 23.68 -26.88
N ALA A 800 27.37 22.41 -26.44
CA ALA A 800 27.37 21.27 -27.33
C ALA A 800 26.04 21.11 -28.09
N SER A 801 26.07 20.45 -29.24
CA SER A 801 24.85 20.07 -29.95
C SER A 801 24.13 18.95 -29.19
N PRO A 802 22.78 18.96 -29.13
CA PRO A 802 22.02 17.90 -28.48
C PRO A 802 22.35 16.52 -29.06
N ARG A 803 22.74 15.57 -28.20
CA ARG A 803 23.07 14.18 -28.59
C ARG A 803 22.11 13.14 -28.04
N HIS A 804 21.26 13.56 -27.12
CA HIS A 804 20.37 12.73 -26.33
C HIS A 804 19.05 12.46 -27.06
N TRP A 805 18.51 11.24 -26.91
CA TRP A 805 17.19 10.92 -27.45
C TRP A 805 16.09 11.51 -26.58
N ALA A 806 15.11 12.16 -27.20
CA ALA A 806 13.97 12.72 -26.50
C ALA A 806 13.22 11.63 -25.70
N PRO A 807 13.04 11.79 -24.38
CA PRO A 807 12.23 10.87 -23.59
C PRO A 807 10.77 10.83 -24.08
N LEU A 808 10.10 9.69 -23.90
CA LEU A 808 8.68 9.53 -24.28
C LEU A 808 7.70 10.22 -23.31
N HIS A 809 8.20 10.87 -22.27
CA HIS A 809 7.41 11.41 -21.16
C HIS A 809 7.56 12.91 -21.07
N ILE A 810 6.49 13.58 -20.62
CA ILE A 810 6.48 15.02 -20.36
C ILE A 810 7.25 15.40 -19.07
N ASP A 811 7.71 14.41 -18.30
CA ASP A 811 8.50 14.61 -17.09
C ASP A 811 9.99 14.83 -17.42
N THR A 812 10.25 15.93 -18.12
CA THR A 812 11.60 16.42 -18.40
C THR A 812 11.75 17.84 -17.83
N LEU A 813 12.98 18.28 -17.62
CA LEU A 813 13.20 19.66 -17.21
C LEU A 813 12.79 20.60 -18.34
N PRO A 814 12.26 21.79 -18.01
CA PRO A 814 12.05 22.81 -19.02
C PRO A 814 13.41 23.20 -19.62
N GLY A 815 13.47 23.18 -20.95
CA GLY A 815 14.61 23.74 -21.67
C GLY A 815 14.66 25.26 -21.48
N ASP A 816 15.83 25.86 -21.73
CA ASP A 816 15.87 27.32 -21.91
C ASP A 816 14.98 27.72 -23.08
N ALA A 817 14.51 28.97 -23.12
CA ALA A 817 13.62 29.51 -24.17
C ALA A 817 14.11 29.32 -25.63
N ARG A 818 15.33 28.80 -25.82
CA ARG A 818 16.00 28.51 -27.11
C ARG A 818 16.12 27.02 -27.44
N THR A 819 15.68 26.13 -26.56
CA THR A 819 15.77 24.67 -26.70
C THR A 819 14.37 24.11 -26.55
N LEU A 820 13.73 23.80 -27.68
CA LEU A 820 12.52 22.99 -27.68
C LEU A 820 12.93 21.56 -27.28
N HIS A 821 12.34 21.04 -26.21
CA HIS A 821 12.27 19.61 -25.97
C HIS A 821 11.22 18.99 -26.89
#